data_AF-A0A061QV58-F1
#
_entry.id   AF-A0A061QV58-F1
#
_cell.length_a   1.000
_cell.length_b   1.000
_cell.length_c   1.000
_cell.angle_alpha   90.00
_cell.angle_beta   90.00
_cell.angle_gamma   90.00
#
_symmetry.space_group_name_H-M   'P 1'
#
loop_
_entity.id
_entity.type
_entity.pdbx_description
1 polymer ?
#
loop_
_entity_poly.entity_id
_entity_poly.type
_entity_poly.pdbx_seq_one_letter_code
_entity_poly.pdbx_strand_id
1 'polypeptide(L)'
;MSSYSGNDDIVALQASVDNDDEDDRSFLPPFANAENKELNRRVQGLEREVEQTSAALEDNVDRIKVMEEHLTNVQQELKFTQSRVDAKNREIEAEDHLRSLADREKSRHRKDIEQLQKEKLELQDKVNSLQNQLYKGNEKMDQFKLLMNWNQEELEQWALAARQKDEDDLALEKYQRRDEAKVKELNLHIEKLSKEVADMKQAVADEVTETQSYQIQLDKTADEFRRLHKERQDLVSQWDEAMETMRKRDEMIQVASERFAEMKARLRDKKGELDQQARFLDNEVANNRELDAQIGAYDREVAKLRVVYGREKEQVDEFINELDALKASLGKAANELAVKRSENSHRKQEIETKRSKLDAMRKNSVVANRKLDSEFSQLETMEQKVNELLEMQLAEEKRLKEQLKAVDEMKKAMFKKSQELFELRNKERDLIAEIAGGQAQNKNLVANISRHDAQVVKQQELLYNAEFQVQQLERKVQRAAGERTDDEKRALNARIEKLTAQLEGVNTEHSMLTEQVKLVEDALLKARRRNGSVKADNKKLQEQIQEIRLISDSGSRNLEQANRAKEDKMVEQDGLKLELERLRGILNLKADEVFSLENRKYQLKQSMEERKQEVQVHLEGLRAELKLVREDLHRVTLELRERELKVEKLQNKYETMTSKQKQEDGEENSQAYYVIKAAQEREELQRKGDDLDAKIRKAEKEVRALEKSLEKLSTRNSSYAKSFRRIDEQQGYEERTALRQKLDRAYDKLKLKRSEEKNVAGDIEASELKLKNLEMERAQVERQMEELDRKRVDAETSLRDQVCRDILFLSSNTLSSD
;
A
#
# COMPACT_ATOMS: atom_id res chain seq x y z
N MET A 1 -6.67 61.21 -91.40
CA MET A 1 -6.40 62.65 -91.24
C MET A 1 -5.63 63.13 -92.47
N SER A 2 -5.91 64.35 -92.96
CA SER A 2 -5.08 65.23 -93.82
C SER A 2 -4.17 64.61 -94.92
N SER A 3 -4.46 64.85 -96.21
CA SER A 3 -3.85 65.87 -97.12
C SER A 3 -2.42 65.54 -97.58
N TYR A 4 -2.00 65.52 -98.85
CA TYR A 4 -2.37 66.24 -100.10
C TYR A 4 -2.65 65.24 -101.27
N SER A 5 -3.24 65.51 -102.44
CA SER A 5 -3.59 66.72 -103.25
C SER A 5 -2.57 67.15 -104.34
N GLY A 6 -3.01 67.21 -105.61
CA GLY A 6 -2.19 67.48 -106.83
C GLY A 6 -1.95 66.20 -107.64
N ASN A 7 -2.61 65.86 -108.77
CA ASN A 7 -3.32 66.59 -109.84
C ASN A 7 -2.38 67.14 -110.94
N ASP A 8 -2.51 66.61 -112.17
CA ASP A 8 -2.85 67.38 -113.39
C ASP A 8 -3.02 66.46 -114.62
N ASP A 9 -3.98 66.81 -115.48
CA ASP A 9 -4.27 66.19 -116.79
C ASP A 9 -3.51 66.91 -117.93
N ILE A 10 -3.47 66.29 -119.13
CA ILE A 10 -3.44 66.86 -120.51
C ILE A 10 -3.02 65.69 -121.44
N VAL A 11 -3.86 65.09 -122.31
CA VAL A 11 -4.73 65.60 -123.38
C VAL A 11 -3.96 66.05 -124.63
N ALA A 12 -3.83 65.11 -125.57
CA ALA A 12 -3.83 65.20 -127.04
C ALA A 12 -3.27 66.46 -127.76
N LEU A 13 -2.58 66.22 -128.89
CA LEU A 13 -3.16 66.57 -130.20
C LEU A 13 -2.56 65.74 -131.35
N GLN A 14 -3.40 65.32 -132.29
CA GLN A 14 -2.94 64.98 -133.65
C GLN A 14 -2.91 66.28 -134.47
N ALA A 15 -1.88 66.46 -135.30
CA ALA A 15 -1.81 67.57 -136.23
C ALA A 15 -1.34 67.07 -137.61
N SER A 16 -2.30 66.72 -138.46
CA SER A 16 -2.07 66.54 -139.90
C SER A 16 -1.73 67.88 -140.53
N VAL A 17 -0.58 67.96 -141.20
CA VAL A 17 -0.22 69.08 -142.08
C VAL A 17 0.21 68.50 -143.42
N ASP A 18 -0.73 68.49 -144.36
CA ASP A 18 -0.40 68.30 -145.78
C ASP A 18 0.42 69.51 -146.24
N ASN A 19 1.57 69.24 -146.86
CA ASN A 19 2.40 70.26 -147.52
C ASN A 19 2.79 69.73 -148.92
N ASP A 20 1.77 69.59 -149.77
CA ASP A 20 1.93 69.44 -151.22
C ASP A 20 2.38 70.78 -151.84
N ASP A 21 3.58 71.26 -151.48
CA ASP A 21 4.17 72.48 -152.07
C ASP A 21 5.70 72.61 -151.81
N GLU A 22 6.53 71.71 -152.39
CA GLU A 22 7.96 72.00 -152.66
C GLU A 22 8.63 71.02 -153.68
N ASP A 23 7.99 70.72 -154.82
CA ASP A 23 8.57 69.89 -155.92
C ASP A 23 9.77 70.60 -156.64
N ASP A 24 10.13 71.81 -156.18
CA ASP A 24 11.17 72.69 -156.72
C ASP A 24 12.61 72.37 -156.27
N ARG A 25 12.82 71.32 -155.45
CA ARG A 25 14.18 70.82 -155.12
C ARG A 25 14.72 69.80 -156.13
N SER A 26 14.32 69.91 -157.39
CA SER A 26 14.85 69.08 -158.49
C SER A 26 16.28 69.51 -158.84
N PHE A 27 17.28 69.05 -158.07
CA PHE A 27 18.72 69.28 -158.31
C PHE A 27 19.26 68.53 -159.55
N LEU A 28 18.36 68.05 -160.41
CA LEU A 28 18.63 67.26 -161.61
C LEU A 28 18.57 68.15 -162.87
N PRO A 29 19.57 68.07 -163.77
CA PRO A 29 19.60 68.92 -164.98
C PRO A 29 18.36 68.79 -165.87
N PRO A 30 18.05 69.81 -166.72
CA PRO A 30 16.93 69.76 -167.66
C PRO A 30 16.95 68.60 -168.68
N PHE A 31 18.07 67.87 -168.78
CA PHE A 31 18.24 66.69 -169.63
C PHE A 31 18.34 65.37 -168.84
N ALA A 32 18.00 65.34 -167.56
CA ALA A 32 18.03 64.14 -166.73
C ALA A 32 17.00 63.10 -167.20
N ASN A 33 17.49 61.90 -167.52
CA ASN A 33 16.69 60.72 -167.87
C ASN A 33 15.81 60.26 -166.69
N ALA A 34 14.66 59.64 -167.02
CA ALA A 34 13.59 59.34 -166.05
C ALA A 34 14.05 58.51 -164.83
N GLU A 35 14.87 57.49 -165.07
CA GLU A 35 15.43 56.61 -164.02
C GLU A 35 16.12 57.38 -162.90
N ASN A 36 16.84 58.47 -163.24
CA ASN A 36 17.56 59.28 -162.26
C ASN A 36 16.61 60.16 -161.41
N LYS A 37 15.42 60.53 -161.92
CA LYS A 37 14.37 61.20 -161.14
C LYS A 37 13.68 60.22 -160.20
N GLU A 38 13.44 59.00 -160.66
CA GLU A 38 12.80 57.93 -159.88
C GLU A 38 13.72 57.42 -158.75
N LEU A 39 15.01 57.24 -159.03
CA LEU A 39 16.03 56.94 -158.01
C LEU A 39 16.08 58.00 -156.90
N ASN A 40 16.03 59.30 -157.24
CA ASN A 40 16.06 60.36 -156.25
C ASN A 40 14.83 60.33 -155.32
N ARG A 41 13.63 60.09 -155.86
CA ARG A 41 12.42 59.88 -155.04
C ARG A 41 12.53 58.65 -154.14
N ARG A 42 13.19 57.58 -154.60
CA ARG A 42 13.41 56.37 -153.80
C ARG A 42 14.41 56.57 -152.67
N VAL A 43 15.45 57.38 -152.86
CA VAL A 43 16.38 57.78 -151.78
C VAL A 43 15.63 58.57 -150.70
N GLN A 44 14.86 59.59 -151.08
CA GLN A 44 14.06 60.41 -150.13
C GLN A 44 12.98 59.60 -149.38
N GLY A 45 12.46 58.53 -149.99
CA GLY A 45 11.60 57.57 -149.30
C GLY A 45 12.34 56.80 -148.19
N LEU A 46 13.51 56.24 -148.52
CA LEU A 46 14.35 55.49 -147.57
C LEU A 46 14.89 56.37 -146.43
N GLU A 47 15.21 57.64 -146.71
CA GLU A 47 15.63 58.61 -145.67
C GLU A 47 14.54 58.79 -144.60
N ARG A 48 13.26 58.88 -144.99
CA ARG A 48 12.12 58.98 -144.06
C ARG A 48 11.87 57.68 -143.28
N GLU A 49 12.08 56.52 -143.91
CA GLU A 49 12.00 55.22 -143.20
C GLU A 49 13.10 55.09 -142.14
N VAL A 50 14.31 55.62 -142.42
CA VAL A 50 15.42 55.69 -141.44
C VAL A 50 15.09 56.64 -140.28
N GLU A 51 14.53 57.82 -140.55
CA GLU A 51 14.10 58.75 -139.49
C GLU A 51 13.04 58.10 -138.58
N GLN A 52 11.98 57.50 -139.14
CA GLN A 52 10.93 56.83 -138.36
C GLN A 52 11.44 55.64 -137.55
N THR A 53 12.32 54.82 -138.12
CA THR A 53 12.92 53.69 -137.39
C THR A 53 13.93 54.12 -136.33
N SER A 54 14.59 55.27 -136.49
CA SER A 54 15.48 55.83 -135.47
C SER A 54 14.72 56.33 -134.22
N ALA A 55 13.59 57.03 -134.40
CA ALA A 55 12.74 57.45 -133.28
C ALA A 55 12.16 56.24 -132.53
N ALA A 56 11.66 55.23 -133.27
CA ALA A 56 11.17 53.99 -132.67
C ALA A 56 12.27 53.18 -131.94
N LEU A 57 13.53 53.34 -132.33
CA LEU A 57 14.66 52.74 -131.60
C LEU A 57 14.93 53.48 -130.28
N GLU A 58 14.87 54.82 -130.29
CA GLU A 58 15.08 55.66 -129.10
C GLU A 58 14.00 55.41 -128.02
N ASP A 59 12.72 55.36 -128.41
CA ASP A 59 11.59 54.97 -127.53
C ASP A 59 11.82 53.59 -126.86
N ASN A 60 12.32 52.62 -127.63
CA ASN A 60 12.59 51.28 -127.10
C ASN A 60 13.82 51.25 -126.18
N VAL A 61 14.85 52.05 -126.47
CA VAL A 61 16.03 52.19 -125.60
C VAL A 61 15.65 52.81 -124.26
N ASP A 62 14.83 53.86 -124.24
CA ASP A 62 14.38 54.49 -122.99
C ASP A 62 13.43 53.57 -122.20
N ARG A 63 12.55 52.83 -122.88
CA ARG A 63 11.75 51.78 -122.25
C ARG A 63 12.63 50.68 -121.62
N ILE A 64 13.72 50.29 -122.26
CA ILE A 64 14.67 49.30 -121.71
C ILE A 64 15.33 49.85 -120.44
N LYS A 65 15.82 51.10 -120.44
CA LYS A 65 16.41 51.73 -119.23
C LYS A 65 15.45 51.68 -118.03
N VAL A 66 14.19 52.09 -118.24
CA VAL A 66 13.16 52.08 -117.17
C VAL A 66 12.87 50.64 -116.69
N MET A 67 12.90 49.65 -117.58
CA MET A 67 12.73 48.24 -117.21
C MET A 67 13.95 47.66 -116.47
N GLU A 68 15.17 48.10 -116.79
CA GLU A 68 16.41 47.74 -116.08
C GLU A 68 16.44 48.37 -114.67
N GLU A 69 16.09 49.65 -114.53
CA GLU A 69 15.92 50.31 -113.24
C GLU A 69 14.86 49.59 -112.38
N HIS A 70 13.68 49.30 -112.94
CA HIS A 70 12.65 48.52 -112.26
C HIS A 70 13.14 47.12 -111.87
N LEU A 71 13.92 46.44 -112.71
CA LEU A 71 14.52 45.15 -112.39
C LEU A 71 15.48 45.26 -111.20
N THR A 72 16.33 46.28 -111.14
CA THR A 72 17.24 46.48 -109.98
C THR A 72 16.47 46.75 -108.69
N ASN A 73 15.38 47.54 -108.75
CA ASN A 73 14.50 47.78 -107.61
C ASN A 73 13.82 46.48 -107.13
N VAL A 74 13.31 45.64 -108.04
CA VAL A 74 12.73 44.32 -107.70
C VAL A 74 13.78 43.38 -107.10
N GLN A 75 15.02 43.38 -107.61
CA GLN A 75 16.12 42.61 -107.02
C GLN A 75 16.52 43.11 -105.63
N GLN A 76 16.39 44.42 -105.36
CA GLN A 76 16.64 45.00 -104.04
C GLN A 76 15.53 44.61 -103.04
N GLU A 77 14.26 44.68 -103.44
CA GLU A 77 13.14 44.21 -102.61
C GLU A 77 13.18 42.70 -102.36
N LEU A 78 13.66 41.90 -103.32
CA LEU A 78 13.90 40.46 -103.11
C LEU A 78 14.98 40.22 -102.03
N LYS A 79 16.07 40.99 -102.04
CA LYS A 79 17.11 40.93 -100.99
C LYS A 79 16.58 41.39 -99.63
N PHE A 80 15.78 42.45 -99.58
CA PHE A 80 15.16 42.93 -98.34
C PHE A 80 14.14 41.94 -97.77
N THR A 81 13.29 41.34 -98.60
CA THR A 81 12.33 40.32 -98.17
C THR A 81 13.02 39.03 -97.72
N GLN A 82 14.05 38.57 -98.43
CA GLN A 82 14.88 37.44 -97.99
C GLN A 82 15.56 37.73 -96.63
N SER A 83 16.20 38.90 -96.46
CA SER A 83 16.81 39.29 -95.19
C SER A 83 15.81 39.37 -94.03
N ARG A 84 14.55 39.76 -94.30
CA ARG A 84 13.46 39.75 -93.30
C ARG A 84 12.99 38.34 -92.95
N VAL A 85 12.98 37.41 -93.92
CA VAL A 85 12.70 35.99 -93.67
C VAL A 85 13.81 35.35 -92.84
N ASP A 86 15.08 35.60 -93.17
CA ASP A 86 16.23 35.09 -92.42
C ASP A 86 16.25 35.62 -90.97
N ALA A 87 15.87 36.90 -90.77
CA ALA A 87 15.69 37.46 -89.43
C ALA A 87 14.55 36.76 -88.67
N LYS A 88 13.40 36.55 -89.30
CA LYS A 88 12.26 35.86 -88.67
C LYS A 88 12.54 34.39 -88.36
N ASN A 89 13.32 33.70 -89.18
CA ASN A 89 13.75 32.33 -88.88
C ASN A 89 14.62 32.29 -87.61
N ARG A 90 15.57 33.23 -87.45
CA ARG A 90 16.40 33.35 -86.23
C ARG A 90 15.56 33.72 -84.99
N GLU A 91 14.53 34.55 -85.16
CA GLU A 91 13.58 34.85 -84.08
C GLU A 91 12.80 33.59 -83.66
N ILE A 92 12.33 32.77 -84.60
CA ILE A 92 11.66 31.49 -84.34
C ILE A 92 12.60 30.50 -83.63
N GLU A 93 13.85 30.37 -84.10
CA GLU A 93 14.89 29.55 -83.44
C GLU A 93 15.16 30.01 -82.00
N ALA A 94 15.15 31.31 -81.74
CA ALA A 94 15.30 31.88 -80.41
C ALA A 94 14.06 31.63 -79.53
N GLU A 95 12.84 31.74 -80.08
CA GLU A 95 11.59 31.42 -79.36
C GLU A 95 11.50 29.93 -79.01
N ASP A 96 11.85 29.01 -79.92
CA ASP A 96 11.88 27.57 -79.62
C ASP A 96 12.99 27.21 -78.63
N HIS A 97 14.13 27.90 -78.64
CA HIS A 97 15.16 27.75 -77.60
C HIS A 97 14.66 28.23 -76.23
N LEU A 98 14.03 29.41 -76.16
CA LEU A 98 13.43 29.94 -74.92
C LEU A 98 12.31 29.03 -74.39
N ARG A 99 11.48 28.48 -75.29
CA ARG A 99 10.46 27.47 -74.97
C ARG A 99 11.08 26.19 -74.43
N SER A 100 12.18 25.70 -75.03
CA SER A 100 12.91 24.52 -74.54
C SER A 100 13.47 24.75 -73.13
N LEU A 101 13.98 25.95 -72.82
CA LEU A 101 14.39 26.33 -71.46
C LEU A 101 13.20 26.39 -70.50
N ALA A 102 12.07 27.00 -70.91
CA ALA A 102 10.87 27.11 -70.08
C ALA A 102 10.27 25.73 -69.75
N ASP A 103 10.17 24.80 -70.72
CA ASP A 103 9.70 23.44 -70.47
C ASP A 103 10.72 22.60 -69.64
N ARG A 104 12.03 22.90 -69.69
CA ARG A 104 13.03 22.31 -68.77
C ARG A 104 12.85 22.79 -67.33
N GLU A 105 12.76 24.09 -67.07
CA GLU A 105 12.54 24.61 -65.71
C GLU A 105 11.17 24.20 -65.15
N LYS A 106 10.12 24.19 -65.98
CA LYS A 106 8.81 23.61 -65.63
C LYS A 106 8.88 22.12 -65.28
N SER A 107 9.71 21.35 -65.98
CA SER A 107 9.95 19.93 -65.67
C SER A 107 10.78 19.72 -64.41
N ARG A 108 11.72 20.63 -64.12
CA ARG A 108 12.46 20.69 -62.85
C ARG A 108 11.53 21.02 -61.69
N HIS A 109 10.77 22.12 -61.77
CA HIS A 109 9.81 22.51 -60.73
C HIS A 109 8.73 21.45 -60.47
N ARG A 110 8.34 20.66 -61.48
CA ARG A 110 7.48 19.47 -61.26
C ARG A 110 8.17 18.42 -60.37
N LYS A 111 9.45 18.09 -60.62
CA LYS A 111 10.23 17.19 -59.77
C LYS A 111 10.45 17.76 -58.37
N ASP A 112 10.75 19.06 -58.27
CA ASP A 112 10.89 19.76 -56.99
C ASP A 112 9.59 19.67 -56.18
N ILE A 113 8.42 19.88 -56.81
CA ILE A 113 7.10 19.72 -56.20
C ILE A 113 6.81 18.26 -55.81
N GLU A 114 7.12 17.29 -56.67
CA GLU A 114 6.96 15.85 -56.35
C GLU A 114 7.85 15.42 -55.17
N GLN A 115 9.06 15.97 -55.05
CA GLN A 115 9.94 15.74 -53.91
C GLN A 115 9.36 16.38 -52.63
N LEU A 116 8.98 17.66 -52.68
CA LEU A 116 8.37 18.36 -51.54
C LEU A 116 7.04 17.71 -51.10
N GLN A 117 6.29 17.09 -52.01
CA GLN A 117 5.10 16.29 -51.68
C GLN A 117 5.45 15.00 -50.94
N LYS A 118 6.52 14.30 -51.33
CA LYS A 118 7.03 13.12 -50.60
C LYS A 118 7.56 13.50 -49.22
N GLU A 119 8.36 14.55 -49.12
CA GLU A 119 8.86 15.08 -47.85
C GLU A 119 7.70 15.52 -46.93
N LYS A 120 6.65 16.14 -47.48
CA LYS A 120 5.43 16.46 -46.73
C LYS A 120 4.71 15.20 -46.22
N LEU A 121 4.59 14.14 -47.02
CA LEU A 121 3.98 12.88 -46.59
C LEU A 121 4.82 12.20 -45.49
N GLU A 122 6.13 12.14 -45.64
CA GLU A 122 7.02 11.63 -44.59
C GLU A 122 6.92 12.45 -43.30
N LEU A 123 6.82 13.79 -43.39
CA LEU A 123 6.62 14.66 -42.23
C LEU A 123 5.25 14.44 -41.60
N GLN A 124 4.20 14.21 -42.40
CA GLN A 124 2.87 13.84 -41.90
C GLN A 124 2.92 12.51 -41.14
N ASP A 125 3.61 11.48 -41.66
CA ASP A 125 3.76 10.19 -40.99
C ASP A 125 4.64 10.27 -39.72
N LYS A 126 5.69 11.11 -39.74
CA LYS A 126 6.48 11.44 -38.54
C LYS A 126 5.61 12.14 -37.49
N VAL A 127 4.75 13.09 -37.86
CA VAL A 127 3.78 13.73 -36.96
C VAL A 127 2.74 12.73 -36.44
N ASN A 128 2.16 11.89 -37.29
CA ASN A 128 1.21 10.84 -36.89
C ASN A 128 1.86 9.86 -35.90
N SER A 129 3.13 9.47 -36.13
CA SER A 129 3.91 8.63 -35.23
C SER A 129 4.17 9.30 -33.88
N LEU A 130 4.59 10.58 -33.88
CA LEU A 130 4.80 11.36 -32.67
C LEU A 130 3.50 11.58 -31.87
N GLN A 131 2.37 11.82 -32.54
CA GLN A 131 1.05 11.90 -31.89
C GLN A 131 0.65 10.57 -31.24
N ASN A 132 0.87 9.44 -31.92
CA ASN A 132 0.64 8.11 -31.34
C ASN A 132 1.57 7.79 -30.16
N GLN A 133 2.82 8.26 -30.20
CA GLN A 133 3.77 8.14 -29.07
C GLN A 133 3.36 9.04 -27.90
N LEU A 134 2.92 10.28 -28.17
CA LEU A 134 2.44 11.22 -27.16
C LEU A 134 1.16 10.71 -26.49
N TYR A 135 0.21 10.16 -27.27
CA TYR A 135 -1.00 9.53 -26.72
C TYR A 135 -0.66 8.37 -25.78
N LYS A 136 0.19 7.42 -26.23
CA LYS A 136 0.66 6.31 -25.38
C LYS A 136 1.49 6.78 -24.17
N GLY A 137 2.21 7.89 -24.30
CA GLY A 137 2.94 8.54 -23.21
C GLY A 137 2.00 9.16 -22.18
N ASN A 138 0.92 9.82 -22.62
CA ASN A 138 -0.10 10.37 -21.74
C ASN A 138 -0.95 9.29 -21.09
N GLU A 139 -1.33 8.24 -21.80
CA GLU A 139 -2.01 7.07 -21.24
C GLU A 139 -1.18 6.44 -20.11
N LYS A 140 0.14 6.28 -20.31
CA LYS A 140 1.07 5.85 -19.25
C LYS A 140 1.19 6.87 -18.11
N MET A 141 1.20 8.17 -18.41
CA MET A 141 1.20 9.22 -17.40
C MET A 141 -0.04 9.14 -16.51
N ASP A 142 -1.22 8.88 -17.09
CA ASP A 142 -2.48 8.78 -16.36
C ASP A 142 -2.59 7.44 -15.59
N GLN A 143 -2.04 6.34 -16.13
CA GLN A 143 -1.81 5.10 -15.37
C GLN A 143 -0.88 5.33 -14.16
N PHE A 144 0.21 6.09 -14.32
CA PHE A 144 1.11 6.44 -13.22
C PHE A 144 0.47 7.38 -12.20
N LYS A 145 -0.41 8.32 -12.60
CA LYS A 145 -1.20 9.13 -11.66
C LYS A 145 -2.15 8.26 -10.84
N LEU A 146 -2.87 7.34 -11.48
CA LEU A 146 -3.78 6.43 -10.79
C LEU A 146 -3.02 5.54 -9.79
N LEU A 147 -1.87 5.00 -10.20
CA LEU A 147 -1.00 4.21 -9.33
C LEU A 147 -0.38 5.06 -8.20
N MET A 148 -0.02 6.32 -8.46
CA MET A 148 0.49 7.24 -7.43
C MET A 148 -0.57 7.57 -6.39
N ASN A 149 -1.82 7.83 -6.82
CA ASN A 149 -2.95 8.05 -5.91
C ASN A 149 -3.22 6.79 -5.07
N TRP A 150 -3.28 5.60 -5.69
CA TRP A 150 -3.49 4.35 -4.97
C TRP A 150 -2.34 4.06 -3.98
N ASN A 151 -1.08 4.22 -4.39
CA ASN A 151 0.08 4.08 -3.50
C ASN A 151 0.03 5.08 -2.34
N GLN A 152 -0.50 6.30 -2.55
CA GLN A 152 -0.68 7.28 -1.48
C GLN A 152 -1.82 6.89 -0.54
N GLU A 153 -2.98 6.46 -1.06
CA GLU A 153 -4.09 5.95 -0.25
C GLU A 153 -3.67 4.71 0.57
N GLU A 154 -2.85 3.82 -0.01
CA GLU A 154 -2.30 2.66 0.69
C GLU A 154 -1.29 3.09 1.77
N LEU A 155 -0.40 4.05 1.47
CA LEU A 155 0.55 4.60 2.44
C LEU A 155 -0.16 5.30 3.61
N GLU A 156 -1.23 6.05 3.35
CA GLU A 156 -2.05 6.70 4.38
C GLU A 156 -2.79 5.66 5.23
N GLN A 157 -3.29 4.58 4.63
CA GLN A 157 -3.87 3.44 5.36
C GLN A 157 -2.83 2.72 6.23
N TRP A 158 -1.62 2.44 5.70
CA TRP A 158 -0.53 1.82 6.47
C TRP A 158 -0.05 2.73 7.60
N ALA A 159 0.06 4.03 7.38
CA ALA A 159 0.43 4.99 8.43
C ALA A 159 -0.64 5.10 9.53
N LEU A 160 -1.92 5.06 9.16
CA LEU A 160 -3.03 5.06 10.13
C LEU A 160 -3.12 3.74 10.90
N ALA A 161 -2.90 2.59 10.24
CA ALA A 161 -2.84 1.28 10.88
C ALA A 161 -1.62 1.12 11.80
N ALA A 162 -0.44 1.62 11.40
CA ALA A 162 0.75 1.65 12.23
C ALA A 162 0.52 2.52 13.48
N ARG A 163 -0.06 3.72 13.31
CA ARG A 163 -0.42 4.59 14.43
C ARG A 163 -1.45 3.95 15.38
N GLN A 164 -2.44 3.24 14.85
CA GLN A 164 -3.38 2.46 15.68
C GLN A 164 -2.66 1.34 16.45
N LYS A 165 -1.64 0.70 15.87
CA LYS A 165 -0.79 -0.28 16.55
C LYS A 165 0.08 0.37 17.64
N ASP A 166 0.68 1.53 17.39
CA ASP A 166 1.42 2.29 18.42
C ASP A 166 0.49 2.71 19.59
N GLU A 167 -0.74 3.14 19.29
CA GLU A 167 -1.74 3.51 20.29
C GLU A 167 -2.28 2.29 21.08
N ASP A 168 -2.45 1.12 20.43
CA ASP A 168 -2.76 -0.17 21.08
C ASP A 168 -1.61 -0.68 21.96
N ASP A 169 -0.37 -0.69 21.46
CA ASP A 169 0.79 -1.19 22.20
C ASP A 169 1.10 -0.29 23.41
N LEU A 170 0.93 1.03 23.28
CA LEU A 170 1.01 1.96 24.40
C LEU A 170 -0.18 1.86 25.37
N ALA A 171 -1.30 1.23 24.98
CA ALA A 171 -2.35 0.81 25.91
C ALA A 171 -1.99 -0.52 26.60
N LEU A 172 -1.43 -1.49 25.87
CA LEU A 172 -0.93 -2.76 26.44
C LEU A 172 0.19 -2.52 27.45
N GLU A 173 1.12 -1.60 27.21
CA GLU A 173 2.17 -1.25 28.17
C GLU A 173 1.59 -0.61 29.44
N LYS A 174 0.54 0.21 29.31
CA LYS A 174 -0.20 0.75 30.48
C LYS A 174 -0.90 -0.35 31.27
N TYR A 175 -1.45 -1.37 30.61
CA TYR A 175 -2.02 -2.53 31.30
C TYR A 175 -0.94 -3.36 31.98
N GLN A 176 0.15 -3.71 31.30
CA GLN A 176 1.30 -4.42 31.89
C GLN A 176 1.86 -3.70 33.13
N ARG A 177 2.06 -2.37 33.06
CA ARG A 177 2.54 -1.58 34.22
C ARG A 177 1.54 -1.58 35.39
N ARG A 178 0.22 -1.68 35.14
CA ARG A 178 -0.81 -1.82 36.18
C ARG A 178 -0.86 -3.24 36.75
N ASP A 179 -0.71 -4.26 35.92
CA ASP A 179 -0.68 -5.65 36.33
C ASP A 179 0.60 -5.96 37.12
N GLU A 180 1.75 -5.43 36.70
CA GLU A 180 2.99 -5.44 37.49
C GLU A 180 2.80 -4.80 38.88
N ALA A 181 2.13 -3.66 38.95
CA ALA A 181 1.84 -3.00 40.22
C ALA A 181 0.93 -3.87 41.09
N LYS A 182 -0.09 -4.51 40.50
CA LYS A 182 -0.99 -5.44 41.22
C LYS A 182 -0.27 -6.71 41.67
N VAL A 183 0.64 -7.26 40.87
CA VAL A 183 1.49 -8.40 41.23
C VAL A 183 2.43 -8.04 42.37
N LYS A 184 3.04 -6.84 42.36
CA LYS A 184 3.88 -6.34 43.47
C LYS A 184 3.06 -6.16 44.75
N GLU A 185 1.85 -5.63 44.66
CA GLU A 185 0.91 -5.51 45.79
C GLU A 185 0.50 -6.89 46.34
N LEU A 186 0.12 -7.83 45.48
CA LEU A 186 -0.28 -9.18 45.87
C LEU A 186 0.90 -9.97 46.47
N ASN A 187 2.10 -9.87 45.91
CA ASN A 187 3.30 -10.48 46.48
C ASN A 187 3.62 -9.92 47.88
N LEU A 188 3.48 -8.61 48.09
CA LEU A 188 3.66 -7.99 49.40
C LEU A 188 2.55 -8.38 50.39
N HIS A 189 1.34 -8.67 49.91
CA HIS A 189 0.27 -9.23 50.76
C HIS A 189 0.53 -10.70 51.11
N ILE A 190 1.00 -11.52 50.15
CA ILE A 190 1.44 -12.90 50.38
C ILE A 190 2.61 -12.95 51.37
N GLU A 191 3.58 -12.03 51.29
CA GLU A 191 4.71 -11.96 52.24
C GLU A 191 4.23 -11.62 53.66
N LYS A 192 3.27 -10.70 53.80
CA LYS A 192 2.63 -10.39 55.10
C LYS A 192 1.90 -11.60 55.68
N LEU A 193 1.00 -12.21 54.90
CA LEU A 193 0.27 -13.41 55.32
C LEU A 193 1.21 -14.58 55.64
N SER A 194 2.34 -14.70 54.94
CA SER A 194 3.36 -15.72 55.20
C SER A 194 4.09 -15.49 56.53
N LYS A 195 4.33 -14.22 56.91
CA LYS A 195 4.87 -13.85 58.22
C LYS A 195 3.84 -14.08 59.32
N GLU A 196 2.61 -13.60 59.16
CA GLU A 196 1.50 -13.85 60.09
C GLU A 196 1.28 -15.36 60.33
N VAL A 197 1.37 -16.20 59.29
CA VAL A 197 1.31 -17.67 59.41
C VAL A 197 2.57 -18.27 60.08
N ALA A 198 3.74 -17.66 59.95
CA ALA A 198 4.95 -18.09 60.65
C ALA A 198 4.89 -17.72 62.15
N ASP A 199 4.50 -16.48 62.46
CA ASP A 199 4.35 -15.95 63.81
C ASP A 199 3.28 -16.75 64.58
N MET A 200 2.13 -17.02 63.95
CA MET A 200 1.08 -17.87 64.54
C MET A 200 1.52 -19.34 64.72
N LYS A 201 2.36 -19.88 63.82
CA LYS A 201 2.95 -21.22 64.01
C LYS A 201 3.95 -21.25 65.16
N GLN A 202 4.72 -20.18 65.35
CA GLN A 202 5.63 -20.07 66.48
C GLN A 202 4.85 -19.96 67.79
N ALA A 203 3.85 -19.08 67.88
CA ALA A 203 2.99 -18.97 69.06
C ALA A 203 2.29 -20.29 69.42
N VAL A 204 1.82 -21.06 68.43
CA VAL A 204 1.26 -22.41 68.65
C VAL A 204 2.32 -23.41 69.11
N ALA A 205 3.57 -23.32 68.63
CA ALA A 205 4.66 -24.16 69.12
C ALA A 205 5.03 -23.82 70.57
N ASP A 206 5.12 -22.53 70.90
CA ASP A 206 5.43 -22.03 72.24
C ASP A 206 4.34 -22.50 73.24
N GLU A 207 3.05 -22.26 72.95
CA GLU A 207 1.89 -22.76 73.72
C GLU A 207 1.88 -24.29 73.88
N VAL A 208 2.29 -25.04 72.86
CA VAL A 208 2.44 -26.51 72.96
C VAL A 208 3.59 -26.89 73.90
N THR A 209 4.71 -26.17 73.91
CA THR A 209 5.81 -26.42 74.87
C THR A 209 5.45 -26.01 76.30
N GLU A 210 4.70 -24.93 76.51
CA GLU A 210 4.18 -24.57 77.84
C GLU A 210 3.16 -25.61 78.32
N THR A 211 2.23 -26.03 77.47
CA THR A 211 1.26 -27.10 77.78
C THR A 211 1.96 -28.41 78.16
N GLN A 212 3.01 -28.81 77.43
CA GLN A 212 3.83 -29.98 77.77
C GLN A 212 4.59 -29.79 79.09
N SER A 213 5.12 -28.59 79.37
CA SER A 213 5.76 -28.26 80.63
C SER A 213 4.78 -28.37 81.81
N TYR A 214 3.57 -27.84 81.67
CA TYR A 214 2.51 -27.98 82.68
C TYR A 214 2.05 -29.43 82.85
N GLN A 215 1.97 -30.22 81.77
CA GLN A 215 1.66 -31.65 81.87
C GLN A 215 2.75 -32.41 82.63
N ILE A 216 4.03 -32.18 82.34
CA ILE A 216 5.16 -32.79 83.07
C ILE A 216 5.15 -32.39 84.55
N GLN A 217 4.79 -31.14 84.87
CA GLN A 217 4.62 -30.68 86.25
C GLN A 217 3.45 -31.41 86.93
N LEU A 218 2.30 -31.54 86.27
CA LEU A 218 1.13 -32.26 86.79
C LEU A 218 1.45 -33.74 87.04
N ASP A 219 2.02 -34.45 86.07
CA ASP A 219 2.41 -35.86 86.22
C ASP A 219 3.41 -36.05 87.36
N LYS A 220 4.41 -35.16 87.49
CA LYS A 220 5.35 -35.17 88.62
C LYS A 220 4.65 -34.93 89.97
N THR A 221 3.72 -33.97 90.07
CA THR A 221 2.95 -33.77 91.31
C THR A 221 2.05 -34.96 91.62
N ALA A 222 1.51 -35.65 90.60
CA ALA A 222 0.73 -36.86 90.78
C ALA A 222 1.58 -38.02 91.33
N ASP A 223 2.83 -38.17 90.87
CA ASP A 223 3.78 -39.13 91.45
C ASP A 223 4.23 -38.75 92.87
N GLU A 224 4.44 -37.47 93.15
CA GLU A 224 4.70 -36.99 94.52
C GLU A 224 3.49 -37.25 95.44
N PHE A 225 2.25 -37.05 94.97
CA PHE A 225 1.02 -37.43 95.69
C PHE A 225 0.92 -38.94 95.89
N ARG A 226 1.22 -39.78 94.90
CA ARG A 226 1.27 -41.25 95.04
C ARG A 226 2.28 -41.67 96.11
N ARG A 227 3.47 -41.04 96.12
CA ARG A 227 4.53 -41.29 97.10
C ARG A 227 4.10 -40.90 98.51
N LEU A 228 3.58 -39.69 98.69
CA LEU A 228 3.05 -39.20 99.97
C LEU A 228 1.84 -40.02 100.48
N HIS A 229 0.98 -40.50 99.58
CA HIS A 229 -0.13 -41.36 99.96
C HIS A 229 0.36 -42.73 100.45
N LYS A 230 1.38 -43.29 99.81
CA LYS A 230 2.04 -44.52 100.28
C LYS A 230 2.75 -44.31 101.62
N GLU A 231 3.57 -43.26 101.74
CA GLU A 231 4.22 -42.87 103.01
C GLU A 231 3.20 -42.73 104.16
N ARG A 232 2.04 -42.12 103.89
CA ARG A 232 0.92 -42.04 104.84
C ARG A 232 0.31 -43.40 105.16
N GLN A 233 0.15 -44.29 104.18
CA GLN A 233 -0.42 -45.63 104.40
C GLN A 233 0.54 -46.52 105.20
N ASP A 234 1.83 -46.46 104.91
CA ASP A 234 2.89 -47.14 105.67
C ASP A 234 2.94 -46.62 107.13
N LEU A 235 2.77 -45.31 107.33
CA LEU A 235 2.68 -44.69 108.67
C LEU A 235 1.41 -45.11 109.43
N VAL A 236 0.26 -45.26 108.75
CA VAL A 236 -0.97 -45.78 109.36
C VAL A 236 -0.81 -47.24 109.76
N SER A 237 -0.18 -48.09 108.93
CA SER A 237 0.13 -49.48 109.30
C SER A 237 1.00 -49.56 110.56
N GLN A 238 2.04 -48.73 110.65
CA GLN A 238 2.89 -48.63 111.84
C GLN A 238 2.12 -48.16 113.09
N TRP A 239 1.13 -47.27 112.91
CA TRP A 239 0.27 -46.81 114.00
C TRP A 239 -0.74 -47.87 114.45
N ASP A 240 -1.33 -48.63 113.52
CA ASP A 240 -2.21 -49.76 113.81
C ASP A 240 -1.44 -50.90 114.52
N GLU A 241 -0.20 -51.19 114.10
CA GLU A 241 0.70 -52.12 114.80
C GLU A 241 1.06 -51.63 116.22
N ALA A 242 1.29 -50.32 116.39
CA ALA A 242 1.52 -49.71 117.71
C ALA A 242 0.27 -49.79 118.60
N MET A 243 -0.92 -49.55 118.05
CA MET A 243 -2.20 -49.69 118.75
C MET A 243 -2.50 -51.15 119.11
N GLU A 244 -2.21 -52.10 118.24
CA GLU A 244 -2.44 -53.52 118.51
C GLU A 244 -1.44 -54.08 119.54
N THR A 245 -0.18 -53.64 119.51
CA THR A 245 0.79 -53.97 120.57
C THR A 245 0.47 -53.28 121.90
N MET A 246 -0.12 -52.09 121.90
CA MET A 246 -0.67 -51.46 123.10
C MET A 246 -1.85 -52.26 123.66
N ARG A 247 -2.84 -52.61 122.83
CA ARG A 247 -3.99 -53.45 123.24
C ARG A 247 -3.54 -54.80 123.81
N LYS A 248 -2.55 -55.46 123.19
CA LYS A 248 -1.96 -56.72 123.71
C LYS A 248 -1.28 -56.53 125.07
N ARG A 249 -0.73 -55.34 125.38
CA ARG A 249 -0.24 -55.01 126.72
C ARG A 249 -1.39 -54.75 127.70
N ASP A 250 -2.44 -54.06 127.30
CA ASP A 250 -3.60 -53.79 128.15
C ASP A 250 -4.33 -55.10 128.53
N GLU A 251 -4.48 -56.04 127.59
CA GLU A 251 -4.99 -57.39 127.86
C GLU A 251 -4.10 -58.15 128.86
N MET A 252 -2.76 -58.06 128.75
CA MET A 252 -1.84 -58.65 129.74
C MET A 252 -1.92 -57.96 131.11
N ILE A 253 -2.10 -56.64 131.15
CA ILE A 253 -2.29 -55.86 132.40
C ILE A 253 -3.61 -56.28 133.06
N GLN A 254 -4.67 -56.48 132.29
CA GLN A 254 -5.95 -56.95 132.79
C GLN A 254 -5.81 -58.34 133.42
N VAL A 255 -5.24 -59.33 132.70
CA VAL A 255 -4.99 -60.68 133.23
C VAL A 255 -4.08 -60.67 134.46
N ALA A 256 -3.09 -59.77 134.52
CA ALA A 256 -2.26 -59.58 135.71
C ALA A 256 -3.06 -59.00 136.90
N SER A 257 -3.98 -58.07 136.64
CA SER A 257 -4.86 -57.48 137.66
C SER A 257 -5.88 -58.48 138.21
N GLU A 258 -6.42 -59.36 137.36
CA GLU A 258 -7.33 -60.44 137.73
C GLU A 258 -6.62 -61.45 138.65
N ARG A 259 -5.42 -61.91 138.27
CA ARG A 259 -4.58 -62.77 139.13
C ARG A 259 -4.20 -62.10 140.45
N PHE A 260 -3.97 -60.79 140.46
CA PHE A 260 -3.72 -60.03 141.69
C PHE A 260 -4.98 -59.96 142.58
N ALA A 261 -6.17 -59.80 141.98
CA ALA A 261 -7.45 -59.82 142.68
C ALA A 261 -7.75 -61.21 143.29
N GLU A 262 -7.49 -62.31 142.56
CA GLU A 262 -7.60 -63.68 143.08
C GLU A 262 -6.68 -63.90 144.28
N MET A 263 -5.39 -63.53 144.16
CA MET A 263 -4.44 -63.67 145.26
C MET A 263 -4.82 -62.81 146.48
N LYS A 264 -5.41 -61.63 146.25
CA LYS A 264 -5.96 -60.74 147.30
C LYS A 264 -7.31 -61.24 147.87
N ALA A 265 -8.02 -62.13 147.19
CA ALA A 265 -9.13 -62.89 147.77
C ALA A 265 -8.58 -63.99 148.69
N ARG A 266 -7.73 -64.89 148.17
CA ARG A 266 -7.11 -65.98 148.94
C ARG A 266 -6.39 -65.50 150.22
N LEU A 267 -5.75 -64.32 150.18
CA LEU A 267 -5.11 -63.71 151.35
C LEU A 267 -6.14 -63.27 152.43
N ARG A 268 -7.33 -62.79 152.03
CA ARG A 268 -8.42 -62.48 152.96
C ARG A 268 -9.03 -63.74 153.54
N ASP A 269 -9.23 -64.78 152.74
CA ASP A 269 -9.79 -66.05 153.19
C ASP A 269 -8.86 -66.70 154.24
N LYS A 270 -7.56 -66.81 153.92
CA LYS A 270 -6.50 -67.23 154.85
C LYS A 270 -6.42 -66.39 156.14
N LYS A 271 -6.71 -65.10 156.06
CA LYS A 271 -6.77 -64.23 157.25
C LYS A 271 -8.04 -64.51 158.08
N GLY A 272 -9.17 -64.76 157.43
CA GLY A 272 -10.40 -65.19 158.09
C GLY A 272 -10.28 -66.54 158.80
N GLU A 273 -9.50 -67.49 158.24
CA GLU A 273 -9.12 -68.75 158.90
C GLU A 273 -8.33 -68.49 160.20
N LEU A 274 -7.31 -67.62 160.13
CA LEU A 274 -6.49 -67.25 161.30
C LEU A 274 -7.28 -66.50 162.38
N ASP A 275 -8.13 -65.54 161.98
CA ASP A 275 -8.99 -64.78 162.92
C ASP A 275 -10.02 -65.70 163.61
N GLN A 276 -10.44 -66.80 162.97
CA GLN A 276 -11.26 -67.84 163.60
C GLN A 276 -10.48 -68.71 164.58
N GLN A 277 -9.26 -69.14 164.21
CA GLN A 277 -8.39 -69.93 165.09
C GLN A 277 -7.96 -69.14 166.35
N ALA A 278 -7.71 -67.84 166.22
CA ALA A 278 -7.42 -66.97 167.35
C ALA A 278 -8.59 -66.91 168.35
N ARG A 279 -9.82 -66.71 167.86
CA ARG A 279 -11.03 -66.69 168.72
C ARG A 279 -11.31 -68.02 169.40
N PHE A 280 -10.99 -69.14 168.75
CA PHE A 280 -11.08 -70.46 169.38
C PHE A 280 -10.08 -70.59 170.54
N LEU A 281 -8.84 -70.11 170.35
CA LEU A 281 -7.81 -70.12 171.40
C LEU A 281 -8.20 -69.22 172.59
N ASP A 282 -8.72 -68.02 172.36
CA ASP A 282 -9.17 -67.11 173.41
C ASP A 282 -10.29 -67.73 174.28
N ASN A 283 -11.24 -68.43 173.64
CA ASN A 283 -12.32 -69.14 174.35
C ASN A 283 -11.79 -70.29 175.23
N GLU A 284 -10.83 -71.08 174.73
CA GLU A 284 -10.19 -72.13 175.54
C GLU A 284 -9.37 -71.55 176.70
N VAL A 285 -8.68 -70.42 176.50
CA VAL A 285 -7.99 -69.71 177.59
C VAL A 285 -8.97 -69.15 178.64
N ALA A 286 -10.20 -68.78 178.25
CA ALA A 286 -11.26 -68.40 179.17
C ALA A 286 -11.78 -69.61 179.98
N ASN A 287 -12.10 -70.73 179.33
CA ASN A 287 -12.52 -71.98 179.99
C ASN A 287 -11.53 -72.43 181.08
N ASN A 288 -10.23 -72.45 180.76
CA ASN A 288 -9.20 -72.89 181.71
C ASN A 288 -9.13 -71.98 182.96
N ARG A 289 -9.36 -70.67 182.82
CA ARG A 289 -9.42 -69.74 183.97
C ARG A 289 -10.64 -69.96 184.87
N GLU A 290 -11.78 -70.37 184.33
CA GLU A 290 -12.94 -70.74 185.16
C GLU A 290 -12.70 -72.06 185.91
N LEU A 291 -12.03 -73.03 185.28
CA LEU A 291 -11.66 -74.29 185.94
C LEU A 291 -10.65 -74.07 187.08
N ASP A 292 -9.60 -73.26 186.88
CA ASP A 292 -8.65 -72.88 187.95
C ASP A 292 -9.36 -72.20 189.12
N ALA A 293 -10.35 -71.33 188.84
CA ALA A 293 -11.14 -70.66 189.88
C ALA A 293 -12.02 -71.63 190.69
N GLN A 294 -12.55 -72.68 190.06
CA GLN A 294 -13.31 -73.74 190.73
C GLN A 294 -12.40 -74.63 191.60
N ILE A 295 -11.24 -75.07 191.08
CA ILE A 295 -10.24 -75.84 191.85
C ILE A 295 -9.82 -75.05 193.09
N GLY A 296 -9.48 -73.77 192.91
CA GLY A 296 -9.13 -72.87 194.00
C GLY A 296 -10.27 -72.57 194.97
N ALA A 297 -11.53 -72.94 194.70
CA ALA A 297 -12.62 -72.93 195.67
C ALA A 297 -12.65 -74.22 196.50
N TYR A 298 -12.59 -75.39 195.84
CA TYR A 298 -12.63 -76.70 196.50
C TYR A 298 -11.44 -76.91 197.46
N ASP A 299 -10.22 -76.47 197.13
CA ASP A 299 -9.08 -76.56 198.05
C ASP A 299 -9.31 -75.81 199.37
N ARG A 300 -9.96 -74.64 199.32
CA ARG A 300 -10.33 -73.86 200.52
C ARG A 300 -11.44 -74.52 201.34
N GLU A 301 -12.25 -75.38 200.73
CA GLU A 301 -13.31 -76.14 201.39
C GLU A 301 -12.75 -77.39 202.07
N VAL A 302 -11.88 -78.14 201.38
CA VAL A 302 -11.12 -79.28 201.94
C VAL A 302 -10.24 -78.83 203.12
N ALA A 303 -9.60 -77.65 203.03
CA ALA A 303 -8.82 -77.10 204.14
C ALA A 303 -9.67 -76.84 205.40
N LYS A 304 -10.89 -76.31 205.26
CA LYS A 304 -11.82 -76.12 206.39
C LYS A 304 -12.24 -77.46 207.00
N LEU A 305 -12.61 -78.45 206.18
CA LEU A 305 -13.06 -79.76 206.65
C LEU A 305 -11.98 -80.49 207.47
N ARG A 306 -10.69 -80.36 207.10
CA ARG A 306 -9.58 -80.92 207.89
C ARG A 306 -9.44 -80.28 209.27
N VAL A 307 -9.69 -78.97 209.40
CA VAL A 307 -9.65 -78.26 210.70
C VAL A 307 -10.83 -78.65 211.60
N VAL A 308 -12.03 -78.82 211.02
CA VAL A 308 -13.21 -79.31 211.78
C VAL A 308 -12.98 -80.74 212.28
N TYR A 309 -12.53 -81.63 211.41
CA TYR A 309 -12.30 -83.04 211.74
C TYR A 309 -11.24 -83.23 212.86
N GLY A 310 -10.18 -82.43 212.86
CA GLY A 310 -9.20 -82.45 213.95
C GLY A 310 -9.82 -82.08 215.30
N ARG A 311 -10.65 -81.02 215.31
CA ARG A 311 -11.26 -80.46 216.52
C ARG A 311 -12.33 -81.35 217.13
N GLU A 312 -13.17 -82.00 216.31
CA GLU A 312 -14.14 -82.99 216.81
C GLU A 312 -13.43 -84.23 217.37
N LYS A 313 -12.29 -84.63 216.78
CA LYS A 313 -11.50 -85.75 217.31
C LYS A 313 -10.91 -85.45 218.69
N GLU A 314 -10.35 -84.26 218.89
CA GLU A 314 -9.85 -83.82 220.20
C GLU A 314 -10.97 -83.87 221.27
N GLN A 315 -12.18 -83.43 220.93
CA GLN A 315 -13.33 -83.51 221.84
C GLN A 315 -13.77 -84.96 222.16
N VAL A 316 -13.68 -85.88 221.21
CA VAL A 316 -13.96 -87.31 221.45
C VAL A 316 -12.94 -87.91 222.43
N ASP A 317 -11.66 -87.59 222.26
CA ASP A 317 -10.60 -88.05 223.17
C ASP A 317 -10.75 -87.41 224.58
N GLU A 318 -11.20 -86.15 224.70
CA GLU A 318 -11.56 -85.54 225.99
C GLU A 318 -12.73 -86.25 226.68
N PHE A 319 -13.86 -86.48 225.98
CA PHE A 319 -15.03 -87.15 226.56
C PHE A 319 -14.75 -88.60 227.01
N ILE A 320 -13.84 -89.32 226.35
CA ILE A 320 -13.41 -90.66 226.78
C ILE A 320 -12.70 -90.59 228.14
N ASN A 321 -11.84 -89.59 228.36
CA ASN A 321 -11.16 -89.39 229.63
C ASN A 321 -12.13 -88.94 230.74
N GLU A 322 -13.12 -88.09 230.44
CA GLU A 322 -14.17 -87.72 231.40
C GLU A 322 -15.05 -88.92 231.81
N LEU A 323 -15.37 -89.81 230.86
CA LEU A 323 -16.20 -91.00 231.11
C LEU A 323 -15.55 -91.94 232.14
N ASP A 324 -14.24 -92.15 232.06
CA ASP A 324 -13.51 -93.01 233.01
C ASP A 324 -13.25 -92.29 234.36
N ALA A 325 -13.08 -90.97 234.36
CA ALA A 325 -13.06 -90.18 235.60
C ALA A 325 -14.42 -90.23 236.34
N LEU A 326 -15.54 -90.18 235.63
CA LEU A 326 -16.88 -90.28 236.21
C LEU A 326 -17.14 -91.66 236.82
N LYS A 327 -16.73 -92.75 236.15
CA LYS A 327 -16.78 -94.12 236.72
C LYS A 327 -16.00 -94.21 238.04
N ALA A 328 -14.83 -93.56 238.13
CA ALA A 328 -14.05 -93.52 239.36
C ALA A 328 -14.71 -92.68 240.48
N SER A 329 -15.39 -91.57 240.16
CA SER A 329 -16.09 -90.75 241.16
C SER A 329 -17.34 -91.42 241.73
N LEU A 330 -18.09 -92.16 240.90
CA LEU A 330 -19.33 -92.84 241.31
C LEU A 330 -19.04 -93.91 242.38
N GLY A 331 -17.89 -94.60 242.26
CA GLY A 331 -17.38 -95.54 243.27
C GLY A 331 -17.01 -94.92 244.62
N LYS A 332 -16.81 -93.60 244.70
CA LYS A 332 -16.64 -92.87 245.98
C LYS A 332 -17.96 -92.41 246.57
N ALA A 333 -18.82 -91.79 245.76
CA ALA A 333 -20.09 -91.22 246.22
C ALA A 333 -21.00 -92.25 246.93
N ALA A 334 -21.02 -93.50 246.43
CA ALA A 334 -21.78 -94.59 247.04
C ALA A 334 -21.34 -94.91 248.49
N ASN A 335 -20.04 -94.81 248.80
CA ASN A 335 -19.52 -95.09 250.14
C ASN A 335 -19.70 -93.92 251.12
N GLU A 336 -19.72 -92.67 250.64
CA GLU A 336 -19.96 -91.51 251.52
C GLU A 336 -21.44 -91.37 251.92
N LEU A 337 -22.39 -91.72 251.04
CA LEU A 337 -23.81 -91.73 251.38
C LEU A 337 -24.14 -92.75 252.49
N ALA A 338 -23.45 -93.90 252.50
CA ALA A 338 -23.58 -94.92 253.55
C ALA A 338 -23.13 -94.41 254.94
N VAL A 339 -22.27 -93.39 254.99
CA VAL A 339 -21.83 -92.73 256.23
C VAL A 339 -22.68 -91.48 256.52
N LYS A 340 -23.18 -90.77 255.50
CA LYS A 340 -23.92 -89.51 255.67
C LYS A 340 -25.43 -89.66 255.86
N ARG A 341 -25.71 -90.14 257.07
CA ARG A 341 -26.62 -89.58 258.10
C ARG A 341 -27.92 -90.35 258.33
N SER A 342 -28.06 -91.31 259.25
CA SER A 342 -27.26 -91.78 260.41
C SER A 342 -26.94 -90.75 261.52
N GLU A 343 -26.75 -89.47 261.20
CA GLU A 343 -26.50 -88.34 262.11
C GLU A 343 -27.77 -87.49 262.29
N ASN A 344 -28.73 -87.60 261.35
CA ASN A 344 -29.96 -86.79 261.33
C ASN A 344 -31.15 -87.44 262.07
N SER A 345 -31.02 -88.73 262.43
CA SER A 345 -31.95 -89.42 263.34
C SER A 345 -31.81 -89.00 264.81
N HIS A 346 -30.86 -88.11 265.12
CA HIS A 346 -30.54 -87.69 266.49
C HIS A 346 -30.64 -86.18 266.78
N ARG A 347 -31.29 -85.40 265.89
CA ARG A 347 -31.83 -84.05 266.20
C ARG A 347 -33.17 -83.81 265.47
N LYS A 348 -34.23 -84.63 265.57
CA LYS A 348 -34.77 -85.41 266.71
C LYS A 348 -35.04 -84.55 267.95
N GLN A 349 -36.31 -84.60 268.40
CA GLN A 349 -36.79 -84.19 269.72
C GLN A 349 -36.65 -82.70 270.12
N GLU A 350 -37.64 -82.24 270.88
CA GLU A 350 -37.58 -81.06 271.78
C GLU A 350 -37.13 -79.73 271.16
N ILE A 351 -38.11 -78.95 270.66
CA ILE A 351 -38.28 -77.47 270.78
C ILE A 351 -39.44 -77.02 269.84
N GLU A 352 -40.33 -77.93 269.43
CA GLU A 352 -41.53 -78.20 270.25
C GLU A 352 -41.45 -77.63 271.69
N THR A 353 -41.75 -76.33 271.85
CA THR A 353 -42.20 -75.66 273.10
C THR A 353 -42.43 -74.15 272.97
N LYS A 354 -42.02 -73.49 271.87
CA LYS A 354 -42.27 -72.05 271.63
C LYS A 354 -42.75 -71.79 270.20
N ARG A 355 -44.05 -71.80 269.84
CA ARG A 355 -45.32 -71.79 270.59
C ARG A 355 -45.47 -70.65 271.62
N SER A 356 -45.95 -69.50 271.14
CA SER A 356 -46.03 -68.22 271.86
C SER A 356 -44.64 -67.67 272.25
N LYS A 357 -44.31 -66.41 272.00
CA LYS A 357 -45.15 -65.24 271.69
C LYS A 357 -44.96 -64.81 270.23
N LEU A 358 -46.07 -64.58 269.52
CA LEU A 358 -46.71 -63.27 269.34
C LEU A 358 -45.73 -62.29 268.68
N ASP A 359 -46.06 -61.75 267.51
CA ASP A 359 -46.95 -60.58 267.47
C ASP A 359 -46.50 -59.50 268.47
N ALA A 360 -45.46 -58.78 268.05
CA ALA A 360 -45.65 -57.35 267.87
C ALA A 360 -44.83 -56.87 266.67
N MET A 361 -45.46 -56.89 265.49
CA MET A 361 -44.98 -56.14 264.31
C MET A 361 -43.60 -56.64 263.77
N ARG A 362 -42.82 -55.95 262.92
CA ARG A 362 -42.87 -54.59 262.37
C ARG A 362 -42.08 -54.48 261.06
N LYS A 363 -42.42 -53.45 260.26
CA LYS A 363 -41.56 -52.62 259.40
C LYS A 363 -40.09 -53.07 259.15
N ASN A 364 -39.74 -53.11 257.86
CA ASN A 364 -38.50 -52.59 257.25
C ASN A 364 -37.13 -53.30 257.48
N SER A 365 -36.34 -53.33 256.39
CA SER A 365 -34.88 -53.10 256.28
C SER A 365 -33.93 -53.81 257.25
N VAL A 366 -32.95 -54.62 256.80
CA VAL A 366 -31.63 -54.22 256.22
C VAL A 366 -30.90 -55.53 255.78
N VAL A 367 -30.00 -55.73 254.80
CA VAL A 367 -29.43 -55.08 253.56
C VAL A 367 -28.47 -56.16 252.95
N ALA A 368 -27.99 -56.20 251.68
CA ALA A 368 -28.47 -55.95 250.31
C ALA A 368 -27.29 -56.27 249.34
N ASN A 369 -27.35 -56.51 248.02
CA ASN A 369 -28.34 -57.05 247.06
C ASN A 369 -27.66 -57.08 245.65
N ARG A 370 -27.60 -58.20 244.92
CA ARG A 370 -27.12 -58.36 243.50
C ARG A 370 -27.75 -59.64 242.84
N LYS A 371 -27.65 -59.85 241.50
CA LYS A 371 -28.61 -60.56 240.56
C LYS A 371 -27.94 -61.34 239.38
N LEU A 372 -28.57 -62.14 238.47
CA LEU A 372 -29.78 -63.05 238.39
C LEU A 372 -29.86 -63.74 236.97
N ASP A 373 -30.88 -64.60 236.70
CA ASP A 373 -31.05 -65.64 235.62
C ASP A 373 -31.99 -65.23 234.40
N SER A 374 -32.50 -66.02 233.41
CA SER A 374 -32.65 -67.49 233.08
C SER A 374 -32.95 -67.79 231.54
N GLU A 375 -33.40 -69.02 231.14
CA GLU A 375 -33.59 -69.54 229.73
C GLU A 375 -34.94 -70.31 229.40
N PHE A 376 -35.02 -71.07 228.26
CA PHE A 376 -35.76 -72.36 227.92
C PHE A 376 -36.72 -72.52 226.68
N SER A 377 -37.26 -73.75 226.43
CA SER A 377 -37.38 -74.44 225.09
C SER A 377 -38.55 -75.47 224.86
N GLN A 378 -38.68 -76.03 223.62
CA GLN A 378 -39.11 -77.42 223.19
C GLN A 378 -40.54 -77.89 222.72
N LEU A 379 -40.52 -78.75 221.65
CA LEU A 379 -41.25 -80.03 221.29
C LEU A 379 -42.64 -80.24 220.56
N GLU A 380 -42.58 -81.09 219.49
CA GLU A 380 -43.44 -82.23 219.01
C GLU A 380 -44.81 -82.12 218.24
N THR A 381 -45.52 -83.25 217.99
CA THR A 381 -45.85 -83.77 216.61
C THR A 381 -47.28 -84.32 216.29
N MET A 382 -47.52 -84.51 214.96
CA MET A 382 -48.24 -85.61 214.23
C MET A 382 -49.63 -85.45 213.54
N GLU A 383 -49.81 -86.31 212.52
CA GLU A 383 -50.97 -86.69 211.67
C GLU A 383 -51.47 -85.80 210.50
N GLN A 384 -52.35 -86.36 209.64
CA GLN A 384 -52.36 -86.16 208.18
C GLN A 384 -53.66 -85.59 207.54
N LYS A 385 -53.48 -84.98 206.35
CA LYS A 385 -54.17 -85.26 205.06
C LYS A 385 -54.97 -84.09 204.40
N VAL A 386 -55.06 -84.16 203.06
CA VAL A 386 -55.92 -83.42 202.10
C VAL A 386 -55.36 -82.09 201.53
N ASN A 387 -54.96 -82.15 200.24
CA ASN A 387 -54.99 -81.04 199.29
C ASN A 387 -56.42 -80.87 198.73
N GLU A 388 -56.80 -79.69 198.19
CA GLU A 388 -57.55 -79.56 196.90
C GLU A 388 -58.05 -78.12 196.57
N LEU A 389 -58.32 -77.26 197.56
CA LEU A 389 -59.29 -76.15 197.35
C LEU A 389 -58.77 -74.70 197.23
N LEU A 390 -57.53 -74.45 196.79
CA LEU A 390 -57.03 -73.08 196.54
C LEU A 390 -56.47 -72.77 195.14
N GLU A 391 -56.54 -73.70 194.18
CA GLU A 391 -56.26 -73.37 192.76
C GLU A 391 -57.31 -72.41 192.14
N MET A 392 -58.49 -72.31 192.76
CA MET A 392 -59.66 -71.58 192.23
C MET A 392 -59.54 -70.04 192.21
N GLN A 393 -58.67 -69.40 192.99
CA GLN A 393 -58.55 -67.94 192.98
C GLN A 393 -57.78 -67.37 191.76
N LEU A 394 -57.01 -68.20 191.06
CA LEU A 394 -56.12 -67.77 189.97
C LEU A 394 -56.80 -67.63 188.58
N ALA A 395 -58.12 -67.87 188.52
CA ALA A 395 -58.90 -67.89 187.27
C ALA A 395 -59.55 -66.53 186.92
N GLU A 396 -60.10 -65.81 187.91
CA GLU A 396 -60.91 -64.59 187.68
C GLU A 396 -60.08 -63.41 187.16
N GLU A 397 -58.87 -63.17 187.71
CA GLU A 397 -58.06 -61.98 187.36
C GLU A 397 -57.65 -61.90 185.88
N LYS A 398 -57.55 -63.04 185.18
CA LYS A 398 -57.14 -63.07 183.77
C LYS A 398 -58.21 -62.47 182.86
N ARG A 399 -59.51 -62.71 183.15
CA ARG A 399 -60.61 -62.34 182.25
C ARG A 399 -60.83 -60.83 182.12
N LEU A 400 -60.45 -60.06 183.16
CA LEU A 400 -60.56 -58.59 183.14
C LEU A 400 -59.47 -57.92 182.28
N LYS A 401 -58.32 -58.57 182.10
CA LYS A 401 -57.12 -57.99 181.48
C LYS A 401 -57.17 -57.99 179.94
N GLU A 402 -58.05 -58.79 179.34
CA GLU A 402 -58.18 -58.94 177.89
C GLU A 402 -59.12 -57.89 177.28
N GLN A 403 -60.26 -57.60 177.92
CA GLN A 403 -61.22 -56.61 177.42
C GLN A 403 -60.64 -55.18 177.34
N LEU A 404 -59.68 -54.84 178.20
CA LEU A 404 -58.97 -53.56 178.16
C LEU A 404 -58.03 -53.40 176.95
N LYS A 405 -57.57 -54.50 176.31
CA LYS A 405 -56.72 -54.42 175.11
C LYS A 405 -57.50 -54.04 173.86
N ALA A 406 -58.68 -54.63 173.67
CA ALA A 406 -59.51 -54.45 172.47
C ALA A 406 -59.89 -52.97 172.22
N VAL A 407 -60.09 -52.19 173.30
CA VAL A 407 -60.43 -50.76 173.21
C VAL A 407 -59.25 -49.90 172.73
N ASP A 408 -58.01 -50.28 173.05
CA ASP A 408 -56.80 -49.56 172.66
C ASP A 408 -56.38 -49.87 171.20
N GLU A 409 -56.61 -51.10 170.75
CA GLU A 409 -56.41 -51.50 169.35
C GLU A 409 -57.33 -50.74 168.38
N MET A 410 -58.61 -50.50 168.76
CA MET A 410 -59.56 -49.73 167.95
C MET A 410 -59.10 -48.27 167.73
N LYS A 411 -58.53 -47.63 168.76
CA LYS A 411 -57.99 -46.27 168.66
C LYS A 411 -56.78 -46.20 167.71
N LYS A 412 -55.90 -47.20 167.77
CA LYS A 412 -54.73 -47.32 166.88
C LYS A 412 -55.13 -47.51 165.41
N ALA A 413 -56.23 -48.21 165.13
CA ALA A 413 -56.76 -48.36 163.77
C ALA A 413 -57.27 -47.02 163.19
N MET A 414 -58.02 -46.23 163.95
CA MET A 414 -58.53 -44.91 163.53
C MET A 414 -57.39 -43.91 163.22
N PHE A 415 -56.33 -43.91 164.02
CA PHE A 415 -55.16 -43.06 163.77
C PHE A 415 -54.47 -43.41 162.45
N LYS A 416 -54.20 -44.70 162.20
CA LYS A 416 -53.61 -45.16 160.92
C LYS A 416 -54.43 -44.74 159.70
N LYS A 417 -55.77 -44.91 159.74
CA LYS A 417 -56.64 -44.53 158.62
C LYS A 417 -56.68 -43.02 158.35
N SER A 418 -56.48 -42.18 159.37
CA SER A 418 -56.31 -40.74 159.18
C SER A 418 -54.96 -40.39 158.55
N GLN A 419 -53.89 -41.11 158.92
CA GLN A 419 -52.54 -40.93 158.36
C GLN A 419 -52.47 -41.37 156.88
N GLU A 420 -53.05 -42.52 156.53
CA GLU A 420 -53.18 -42.98 155.13
C GLU A 420 -53.89 -41.94 154.24
N LEU A 421 -54.96 -41.32 154.75
CA LEU A 421 -55.75 -40.33 154.01
C LEU A 421 -54.98 -39.01 153.80
N PHE A 422 -54.08 -38.64 154.72
CA PHE A 422 -53.17 -37.51 154.54
C PHE A 422 -52.09 -37.80 153.49
N GLU A 423 -51.50 -39.00 153.49
CA GLU A 423 -50.53 -39.41 152.47
C GLU A 423 -51.13 -39.44 151.07
N LEU A 424 -52.38 -39.90 150.92
CA LEU A 424 -53.08 -39.91 149.64
C LEU A 424 -53.31 -38.49 149.10
N ARG A 425 -53.63 -37.51 149.95
CA ARG A 425 -53.77 -36.10 149.56
C ARG A 425 -52.45 -35.44 149.13
N ASN A 426 -51.33 -35.84 149.74
CA ASN A 426 -50.02 -35.36 149.27
C ASN A 426 -49.71 -35.95 147.87
N LYS A 427 -49.90 -37.27 147.68
CA LYS A 427 -49.74 -37.94 146.38
C LYS A 427 -50.62 -37.33 145.29
N GLU A 428 -51.88 -37.00 145.60
CA GLU A 428 -52.79 -36.26 144.71
C GLU A 428 -52.22 -34.90 144.29
N ARG A 429 -51.71 -34.12 145.26
CA ARG A 429 -51.13 -32.79 144.99
C ARG A 429 -49.83 -32.86 144.19
N ASP A 430 -49.01 -33.87 144.43
CA ASP A 430 -47.74 -34.07 143.73
C ASP A 430 -48.00 -34.53 142.27
N LEU A 431 -48.98 -35.43 142.05
CA LEU A 431 -49.46 -35.79 140.70
C LEU A 431 -50.04 -34.59 139.94
N ILE A 432 -50.75 -33.68 140.60
CA ILE A 432 -51.23 -32.43 139.97
C ILE A 432 -50.04 -31.55 139.51
N ALA A 433 -48.94 -31.52 140.27
CA ALA A 433 -47.73 -30.80 139.88
C ALA A 433 -47.01 -31.48 138.69
N GLU A 434 -46.93 -32.81 138.67
CA GLU A 434 -46.41 -33.56 137.51
C GLU A 434 -47.25 -33.34 136.25
N ILE A 435 -48.59 -33.36 136.36
CA ILE A 435 -49.51 -33.06 135.25
C ILE A 435 -49.30 -31.64 134.72
N ALA A 436 -49.12 -30.65 135.60
CA ALA A 436 -48.82 -29.27 135.19
C ALA A 436 -47.46 -29.16 134.47
N GLY A 437 -46.42 -29.86 134.98
CA GLY A 437 -45.11 -29.96 134.32
C GLY A 437 -45.18 -30.62 132.95
N GLY A 438 -45.91 -31.73 132.83
CA GLY A 438 -46.15 -32.43 131.56
C GLY A 438 -46.93 -31.57 130.56
N GLN A 439 -47.93 -30.81 131.00
CA GLN A 439 -48.64 -29.84 130.14
C GLN A 439 -47.71 -28.72 129.64
N ALA A 440 -46.77 -28.25 130.46
CA ALA A 440 -45.77 -27.26 130.04
C ALA A 440 -44.77 -27.84 129.03
N GLN A 441 -44.28 -29.07 129.25
CA GLN A 441 -43.44 -29.78 128.28
C GLN A 441 -44.18 -30.01 126.95
N ASN A 442 -45.44 -30.43 126.99
CA ASN A 442 -46.24 -30.68 125.80
C ASN A 442 -46.45 -29.39 124.96
N LYS A 443 -46.69 -28.24 125.61
CA LYS A 443 -46.70 -26.93 124.92
C LYS A 443 -45.38 -26.60 124.23
N ASN A 444 -44.23 -26.89 124.86
CA ASN A 444 -42.91 -26.69 124.25
C ASN A 444 -42.66 -27.67 123.08
N LEU A 445 -43.14 -28.91 123.17
CA LEU A 445 -43.07 -29.89 122.08
C LEU A 445 -43.94 -29.47 120.90
N VAL A 446 -45.17 -29.00 121.13
CA VAL A 446 -46.04 -28.44 120.07
C VAL A 446 -45.40 -27.21 119.40
N ALA A 447 -44.75 -26.34 120.17
CA ALA A 447 -43.99 -25.22 119.61
C ALA A 447 -42.83 -25.70 118.72
N ASN A 448 -42.06 -26.71 119.15
CA ASN A 448 -40.99 -27.30 118.35
C ASN A 448 -41.52 -28.02 117.09
N ILE A 449 -42.66 -28.71 117.17
CA ILE A 449 -43.34 -29.31 116.01
C ILE A 449 -43.67 -28.22 114.99
N SER A 450 -44.36 -27.14 115.39
CA SER A 450 -44.70 -26.03 114.48
C SER A 450 -43.47 -25.35 113.86
N ARG A 451 -42.33 -25.33 114.57
CA ARG A 451 -41.05 -24.84 114.07
C ARG A 451 -40.42 -25.78 113.03
N HIS A 452 -40.55 -27.09 113.22
CA HIS A 452 -40.08 -28.08 112.25
C HIS A 452 -41.02 -28.17 111.03
N ASP A 453 -42.33 -28.06 111.20
CA ASP A 453 -43.29 -27.97 110.08
C ASP A 453 -42.95 -26.76 109.17
N ALA A 454 -42.68 -25.60 109.78
CA ALA A 454 -42.22 -24.41 109.04
C ALA A 454 -40.86 -24.61 108.34
N GLN A 455 -39.98 -25.46 108.87
CA GLN A 455 -38.75 -25.87 108.19
C GLN A 455 -39.01 -26.84 107.03
N VAL A 456 -39.94 -27.79 107.18
CA VAL A 456 -40.34 -28.74 106.14
C VAL A 456 -40.99 -28.02 104.96
N VAL A 457 -41.91 -27.07 105.20
CA VAL A 457 -42.48 -26.23 104.13
C VAL A 457 -41.39 -25.46 103.39
N LYS A 458 -40.44 -24.86 104.12
CA LYS A 458 -39.30 -24.15 103.50
C LYS A 458 -38.34 -25.08 102.75
N GLN A 459 -38.20 -26.33 103.15
CA GLN A 459 -37.46 -27.35 102.41
C GLN A 459 -38.22 -27.82 101.16
N GLN A 460 -39.55 -27.89 101.19
CA GLN A 460 -40.39 -28.16 100.02
C GLN A 460 -40.32 -27.00 99.00
N GLU A 461 -40.31 -25.75 99.45
CA GLU A 461 -40.05 -24.59 98.59
C GLU A 461 -38.67 -24.67 97.92
N LEU A 462 -37.62 -25.04 98.66
CA LEU A 462 -36.27 -25.21 98.12
C LEU A 462 -36.17 -26.39 97.14
N LEU A 463 -36.83 -27.52 97.44
CA LEU A 463 -36.94 -28.67 96.54
C LEU A 463 -37.65 -28.29 95.24
N TYR A 464 -38.81 -27.64 95.31
CA TYR A 464 -39.56 -27.21 94.12
C TYR A 464 -38.77 -26.24 93.25
N ASN A 465 -38.01 -25.31 93.85
CA ASN A 465 -37.11 -24.42 93.12
C ASN A 465 -35.93 -25.18 92.48
N ALA A 466 -35.38 -26.20 93.15
CA ALA A 466 -34.33 -27.06 92.60
C ALA A 466 -34.86 -27.94 91.44
N GLU A 467 -36.01 -28.58 91.61
CA GLU A 467 -36.72 -29.36 90.57
C GLU A 467 -37.02 -28.50 89.34
N PHE A 468 -37.48 -27.27 89.51
CA PHE A 468 -37.71 -26.32 88.42
C PHE A 468 -36.41 -25.93 87.70
N GLN A 469 -35.30 -25.74 88.42
CA GLN A 469 -33.99 -25.52 87.81
C GLN A 469 -33.46 -26.75 87.09
N VAL A 470 -33.66 -27.96 87.64
CA VAL A 470 -33.34 -29.24 86.99
C VAL A 470 -34.12 -29.37 85.68
N GLN A 471 -35.44 -29.16 85.66
CA GLN A 471 -36.23 -29.20 84.42
C GLN A 471 -35.77 -28.16 83.37
N GLN A 472 -35.29 -26.98 83.79
CA GLN A 472 -34.69 -26.02 82.86
C GLN A 472 -33.34 -26.47 82.32
N LEU A 473 -32.53 -27.17 83.12
CA LEU A 473 -31.25 -27.73 82.70
C LEU A 473 -31.47 -28.96 81.80
N GLU A 474 -32.38 -29.86 82.11
CA GLU A 474 -32.80 -31.00 81.28
C GLU A 474 -33.25 -30.54 79.90
N ARG A 475 -34.11 -29.51 79.80
CA ARG A 475 -34.53 -28.93 78.51
C ARG A 475 -33.39 -28.28 77.73
N LYS A 476 -32.34 -27.78 78.40
CA LYS A 476 -31.12 -27.27 77.75
C LYS A 476 -30.22 -28.42 77.29
N VAL A 477 -30.10 -29.49 78.09
CA VAL A 477 -29.33 -30.70 77.76
C VAL A 477 -29.98 -31.46 76.61
N GLN A 478 -31.30 -31.65 76.58
CA GLN A 478 -32.04 -32.23 75.46
C GLN A 478 -31.78 -31.48 74.15
N ARG A 479 -31.86 -30.14 74.18
CA ARG A 479 -31.50 -29.28 73.03
C ARG A 479 -30.04 -29.43 72.61
N ALA A 480 -29.10 -29.51 73.56
CA ALA A 480 -27.68 -29.72 73.28
C ALA A 480 -27.37 -31.13 72.73
N ALA A 481 -28.13 -32.15 73.16
CA ALA A 481 -28.06 -33.53 72.68
C ALA A 481 -28.75 -33.74 71.31
N GLY A 482 -29.34 -32.70 70.71
CA GLY A 482 -29.95 -32.74 69.38
C GLY A 482 -31.47 -32.99 69.37
N GLU A 483 -32.12 -33.11 70.53
CA GLU A 483 -33.57 -33.22 70.62
C GLU A 483 -34.24 -31.86 70.40
N ARG A 484 -34.37 -31.50 69.13
CA ARG A 484 -35.26 -30.44 68.64
C ARG A 484 -36.72 -30.90 68.63
N THR A 485 -37.63 -29.95 68.83
CA THR A 485 -39.08 -30.13 68.73
C THR A 485 -39.47 -30.67 67.34
N ASP A 486 -40.53 -31.48 67.24
CA ASP A 486 -40.86 -32.17 65.99
C ASP A 486 -41.13 -31.22 64.80
N ASP A 487 -41.67 -30.03 65.05
CA ASP A 487 -41.87 -29.02 63.99
C ASP A 487 -40.54 -28.39 63.51
N GLU A 488 -39.54 -28.24 64.40
CA GLU A 488 -38.18 -27.87 63.99
C GLU A 488 -37.52 -29.01 63.19
N LYS A 489 -37.69 -30.27 63.60
CA LYS A 489 -37.22 -31.44 62.83
C LYS A 489 -37.88 -31.51 61.45
N ARG A 490 -39.19 -31.30 61.35
CA ARG A 490 -39.92 -31.23 60.07
C ARG A 490 -39.42 -30.09 59.19
N ALA A 491 -39.26 -28.89 59.75
CA ALA A 491 -38.76 -27.72 59.01
C ALA A 491 -37.33 -27.93 58.49
N LEU A 492 -36.45 -28.56 59.29
CA LEU A 492 -35.08 -28.91 58.90
C LEU A 492 -35.05 -30.04 57.86
N ASN A 493 -35.85 -31.09 58.01
CA ASN A 493 -35.91 -32.17 57.03
C ASN A 493 -36.45 -31.67 55.68
N ALA A 494 -37.51 -30.85 55.66
CA ALA A 494 -38.01 -30.21 54.44
C ALA A 494 -37.02 -29.19 53.83
N ARG A 495 -36.08 -28.65 54.64
CA ARG A 495 -34.96 -27.85 54.15
C ARG A 495 -33.88 -28.73 53.51
N ILE A 496 -33.59 -29.89 54.12
CA ILE A 496 -32.66 -30.89 53.61
C ILE A 496 -33.17 -31.46 52.29
N GLU A 497 -34.42 -31.91 52.19
CA GLU A 497 -35.02 -32.42 50.94
C GLU A 497 -34.94 -31.40 49.79
N LYS A 498 -35.19 -30.12 50.06
CA LYS A 498 -35.03 -29.06 49.06
C LYS A 498 -33.57 -28.85 48.63
N LEU A 499 -32.62 -28.98 49.55
CA LEU A 499 -31.19 -28.85 49.26
C LEU A 499 -30.63 -30.09 48.55
N THR A 500 -31.09 -31.31 48.86
CA THR A 500 -30.71 -32.51 48.12
C THR A 500 -31.33 -32.51 46.72
N ALA A 501 -32.59 -32.12 46.56
CA ALA A 501 -33.20 -31.98 45.23
C ALA A 501 -32.49 -30.93 44.36
N GLN A 502 -32.01 -29.83 44.96
CA GLN A 502 -31.17 -28.84 44.28
C GLN A 502 -29.78 -29.40 43.93
N LEU A 503 -29.15 -30.14 44.83
CA LEU A 503 -27.85 -30.78 44.61
C LEU A 503 -27.93 -31.86 43.51
N GLU A 504 -28.98 -32.67 43.50
CA GLU A 504 -29.26 -33.68 42.49
C GLU A 504 -29.50 -33.04 41.12
N GLY A 505 -30.30 -31.95 41.06
CA GLY A 505 -30.47 -31.16 39.84
C GLY A 505 -29.13 -30.67 39.27
N VAL A 506 -28.34 -29.97 40.08
CA VAL A 506 -27.01 -29.47 39.68
C VAL A 506 -26.06 -30.61 39.29
N ASN A 507 -26.11 -31.78 39.95
CA ASN A 507 -25.33 -32.95 39.55
C ASN A 507 -25.77 -33.52 38.20
N THR A 508 -27.07 -33.53 37.87
CA THR A 508 -27.54 -33.96 36.54
C THR A 508 -27.14 -32.96 35.45
N GLU A 509 -27.22 -31.65 35.71
CA GLU A 509 -26.73 -30.61 34.81
C GLU A 509 -25.22 -30.73 34.59
N HIS A 510 -24.44 -30.92 35.65
CA HIS A 510 -22.98 -31.09 35.56
C HIS A 510 -22.59 -32.37 34.80
N SER A 511 -23.31 -33.48 35.02
CA SER A 511 -23.12 -34.72 34.25
C SER A 511 -23.40 -34.51 32.76
N MET A 512 -24.54 -33.89 32.42
CA MET A 512 -24.93 -33.56 31.04
C MET A 512 -23.90 -32.65 30.37
N LEU A 513 -23.42 -31.61 31.05
CA LEU A 513 -22.39 -30.70 30.54
C LEU A 513 -21.04 -31.43 30.35
N THR A 514 -20.68 -32.36 31.24
CA THR A 514 -19.45 -33.16 31.11
C THR A 514 -19.50 -34.10 29.90
N GLU A 515 -20.66 -34.69 29.61
CA GLU A 515 -20.87 -35.52 28.42
C GLU A 515 -20.89 -34.69 27.13
N GLN A 516 -21.49 -33.49 27.16
CA GLN A 516 -21.41 -32.53 26.05
C GLN A 516 -19.98 -32.06 25.77
N VAL A 517 -19.18 -31.77 26.81
CA VAL A 517 -17.76 -31.41 26.66
C VAL A 517 -17.00 -32.54 25.98
N LYS A 518 -17.16 -33.80 26.40
CA LYS A 518 -16.56 -34.95 25.73
C LYS A 518 -16.97 -35.05 24.25
N LEU A 519 -18.25 -34.88 23.93
CA LEU A 519 -18.73 -34.90 22.54
C LEU A 519 -18.09 -33.79 21.69
N VAL A 520 -17.91 -32.60 22.24
CA VAL A 520 -17.25 -31.47 21.58
C VAL A 520 -15.74 -31.71 21.41
N GLU A 521 -15.06 -32.22 22.44
CA GLU A 521 -13.63 -32.60 22.36
C GLU A 521 -13.38 -33.64 21.28
N ASP A 522 -14.22 -34.67 21.22
CA ASP A 522 -14.12 -35.77 20.27
C ASP A 522 -14.44 -35.33 18.83
N ALA A 523 -15.40 -34.40 18.67
CA ALA A 523 -15.67 -33.72 17.41
C ALA A 523 -14.50 -32.82 16.96
N LEU A 524 -13.89 -32.08 17.90
CA LEU A 524 -12.72 -31.23 17.66
C LEU A 524 -11.48 -32.07 17.30
N LEU A 525 -11.30 -33.24 17.90
CA LEU A 525 -10.27 -34.22 17.53
C LEU A 525 -10.47 -34.74 16.11
N LYS A 526 -11.71 -35.11 15.74
CA LYS A 526 -12.07 -35.53 14.37
C LYS A 526 -11.83 -34.38 13.36
N ALA A 527 -12.19 -33.15 13.71
CA ALA A 527 -11.95 -31.97 12.88
C ALA A 527 -10.45 -31.67 12.70
N ARG A 528 -9.64 -31.76 13.77
CA ARG A 528 -8.17 -31.61 13.71
C ARG A 528 -7.54 -32.66 12.80
N ARG A 529 -7.95 -33.94 12.89
CA ARG A 529 -7.47 -35.01 11.99
C ARG A 529 -7.85 -34.75 10.53
N ARG A 530 -9.08 -34.30 10.27
CA ARG A 530 -9.56 -33.97 8.91
C ARG A 530 -8.81 -32.78 8.31
N ASN A 531 -8.56 -31.73 9.10
CA ASN A 531 -7.72 -30.59 8.72
C ASN A 531 -6.27 -31.04 8.41
N GLY A 532 -5.71 -31.96 9.20
CA GLY A 532 -4.43 -32.60 8.93
C GLY A 532 -4.35 -33.28 7.56
N SER A 533 -5.36 -34.09 7.20
CA SER A 533 -5.45 -34.70 5.86
C SER A 533 -5.52 -33.62 4.77
N VAL A 534 -6.47 -32.67 4.89
CA VAL A 534 -6.66 -31.60 3.90
C VAL A 534 -5.39 -30.78 3.70
N LYS A 535 -4.60 -30.52 4.76
CA LYS A 535 -3.29 -29.86 4.62
C LYS A 535 -2.25 -30.72 3.88
N ALA A 536 -2.20 -32.02 4.16
CA ALA A 536 -1.31 -32.95 3.45
C ALA A 536 -1.69 -33.08 1.96
N ASP A 537 -2.99 -33.16 1.66
CA ASP A 537 -3.51 -33.28 0.30
C ASP A 537 -3.35 -31.96 -0.49
N ASN A 538 -3.56 -30.81 0.16
CA ASN A 538 -3.26 -29.49 -0.43
C ASN A 538 -1.76 -29.32 -0.73
N LYS A 539 -0.86 -29.83 0.13
CA LYS A 539 0.59 -29.84 -0.15
C LYS A 539 0.93 -30.68 -1.39
N LYS A 540 0.36 -31.88 -1.53
CA LYS A 540 0.53 -32.72 -2.75
C LYS A 540 0.03 -32.00 -4.01
N LEU A 541 -1.14 -31.36 -3.94
CA LEU A 541 -1.69 -30.57 -5.04
C LEU A 541 -0.79 -29.38 -5.38
N GLN A 542 -0.20 -28.72 -4.39
CA GLN A 542 0.74 -27.62 -4.59
C GLN A 542 2.06 -28.10 -5.25
N GLU A 543 2.56 -29.28 -4.87
CA GLU A 543 3.71 -29.93 -5.50
C GLU A 543 3.40 -30.31 -6.96
N GLN A 544 2.23 -30.91 -7.23
CA GLN A 544 1.76 -31.20 -8.60
C GLN A 544 1.56 -29.94 -9.45
N ILE A 545 1.06 -28.85 -8.88
CA ILE A 545 0.94 -27.57 -9.59
C ILE A 545 2.31 -26.98 -9.95
N GLN A 546 3.32 -27.17 -9.10
CA GLN A 546 4.70 -26.76 -9.40
C GLN A 546 5.32 -27.62 -10.50
N GLU A 547 5.11 -28.94 -10.48
CA GLU A 547 5.52 -29.87 -11.54
C GLU A 547 4.87 -29.51 -12.89
N ILE A 548 3.55 -29.33 -12.93
CA ILE A 548 2.81 -28.96 -14.15
C ILE A 548 3.26 -27.60 -14.68
N ARG A 549 3.56 -26.61 -13.82
CA ARG A 549 4.14 -25.32 -14.24
C ARG A 549 5.52 -25.50 -14.87
N LEU A 550 6.40 -26.30 -14.28
CA LEU A 550 7.74 -26.53 -14.83
C LEU A 550 7.70 -27.29 -16.17
N ILE A 551 6.75 -28.22 -16.33
CA ILE A 551 6.43 -28.87 -17.61
C ILE A 551 5.89 -27.85 -18.63
N SER A 552 5.00 -26.93 -18.21
CA SER A 552 4.46 -25.88 -19.09
C SER A 552 5.53 -24.87 -19.53
N ASP A 553 6.42 -24.45 -18.63
CA ASP A 553 7.49 -23.50 -18.93
C ASP A 553 8.54 -24.11 -19.87
N SER A 554 8.91 -25.38 -19.65
CA SER A 554 9.81 -26.11 -20.55
C SER A 554 9.15 -26.40 -21.90
N GLY A 555 7.87 -26.77 -21.94
CA GLY A 555 7.08 -26.88 -23.17
C GLY A 555 7.02 -25.57 -23.95
N SER A 556 6.83 -24.44 -23.26
CA SER A 556 6.81 -23.10 -23.87
C SER A 556 8.16 -22.71 -24.46
N ARG A 557 9.28 -22.96 -23.74
CA ARG A 557 10.64 -22.74 -24.26
C ARG A 557 10.95 -23.61 -25.47
N ASN A 558 10.54 -24.88 -25.45
CA ASN A 558 10.71 -25.80 -26.57
C ASN A 558 9.89 -25.36 -27.80
N LEU A 559 8.68 -24.85 -27.60
CA LEU A 559 7.85 -24.25 -28.66
C LEU A 559 8.50 -22.98 -29.23
N GLU A 560 9.05 -22.12 -28.38
CA GLU A 560 9.74 -20.90 -28.80
C GLU A 560 11.02 -21.23 -29.61
N GLN A 561 11.79 -22.22 -29.17
CA GLN A 561 12.96 -22.72 -29.90
C GLN A 561 12.56 -23.36 -31.25
N ALA A 562 11.46 -24.11 -31.29
CA ALA A 562 10.93 -24.70 -32.53
C ALA A 562 10.43 -23.63 -33.51
N ASN A 563 9.81 -22.55 -33.02
CA ASN A 563 9.41 -21.40 -33.84
C ASN A 563 10.62 -20.68 -34.44
N ARG A 564 11.67 -20.40 -33.65
CA ARG A 564 12.91 -19.80 -34.16
C ARG A 564 13.58 -20.70 -35.21
N ALA A 565 13.70 -22.00 -34.94
CA ALA A 565 14.26 -22.96 -35.91
C ALA A 565 13.41 -23.07 -37.20
N LYS A 566 12.08 -22.89 -37.12
CA LYS A 566 11.20 -22.78 -38.29
C LYS A 566 11.45 -21.47 -39.05
N GLU A 567 11.60 -20.35 -38.35
CA GLU A 567 11.89 -19.03 -38.94
C GLU A 567 13.24 -19.04 -39.66
N ASP A 568 14.30 -19.58 -39.03
CA ASP A 568 15.61 -19.83 -39.65
C ASP A 568 15.47 -20.66 -40.95
N LYS A 569 14.66 -21.74 -40.92
CA LYS A 569 14.41 -22.58 -42.10
C LYS A 569 13.56 -21.91 -43.17
N MET A 570 12.69 -20.95 -42.82
CA MET A 570 12.00 -20.12 -43.80
C MET A 570 12.96 -19.13 -44.46
N VAL A 571 13.89 -18.52 -43.71
CA VAL A 571 14.95 -17.66 -44.26
C VAL A 571 15.91 -18.44 -45.17
N GLU A 572 16.31 -19.66 -44.79
CA GLU A 572 17.05 -20.57 -45.68
C GLU A 572 16.26 -20.89 -46.96
N GLN A 573 14.96 -21.17 -46.85
CA GLN A 573 14.11 -21.47 -47.99
C GLN A 573 13.99 -20.27 -48.95
N ASP A 574 13.84 -19.05 -48.41
CA ASP A 574 13.74 -17.83 -49.20
C ASP A 574 15.09 -17.44 -49.83
N GLY A 575 16.21 -17.67 -49.13
CA GLY A 575 17.55 -17.59 -49.71
C GLY A 575 17.72 -18.54 -50.90
N LEU A 576 17.30 -19.80 -50.76
CA LEU A 576 17.31 -20.79 -51.84
C LEU A 576 16.37 -20.41 -53.01
N LYS A 577 15.22 -19.77 -52.75
CA LYS A 577 14.36 -19.23 -53.82
C LYS A 577 15.09 -18.13 -54.60
N LEU A 578 15.74 -17.19 -53.92
CA LEU A 578 16.52 -16.12 -54.56
C LEU A 578 17.71 -16.66 -55.37
N GLU A 579 18.40 -17.69 -54.88
CA GLU A 579 19.42 -18.38 -55.66
C GLU A 579 18.85 -19.07 -56.91
N LEU A 580 17.70 -19.73 -56.78
CA LEU A 580 17.01 -20.40 -57.87
C LEU A 580 16.52 -19.40 -58.92
N GLU A 581 15.98 -18.24 -58.52
CA GLU A 581 15.62 -17.14 -59.42
C GLU A 581 16.85 -16.54 -60.10
N ARG A 582 17.95 -16.32 -59.38
CA ARG A 582 19.24 -15.88 -59.97
C ARG A 582 19.74 -16.87 -61.01
N LEU A 583 19.68 -18.17 -60.72
CA LEU A 583 20.09 -19.24 -61.64
C LEU A 583 19.15 -19.33 -62.86
N ARG A 584 17.84 -19.12 -62.70
CA ARG A 584 16.91 -18.96 -63.84
C ARG A 584 17.24 -17.73 -64.67
N GLY A 585 17.57 -16.60 -64.06
CA GLY A 585 18.00 -15.39 -64.76
C GLY A 585 19.26 -15.63 -65.61
N ILE A 586 20.27 -16.28 -65.04
CA ILE A 586 21.49 -16.69 -65.75
C ILE A 586 21.16 -17.68 -66.87
N LEU A 587 20.31 -18.68 -66.63
CA LEU A 587 19.90 -19.66 -67.64
C LEU A 587 19.14 -19.02 -68.80
N ASN A 588 18.22 -18.08 -68.53
CA ASN A 588 17.49 -17.34 -69.55
C ASN A 588 18.44 -16.48 -70.38
N LEU A 589 19.36 -15.73 -69.76
CA LEU A 589 20.40 -14.98 -70.47
C LEU A 589 21.26 -15.88 -71.36
N LYS A 590 21.58 -17.11 -70.93
CA LYS A 590 22.29 -18.07 -71.77
C LYS A 590 21.42 -18.69 -72.87
N ALA A 591 20.11 -18.85 -72.66
CA ALA A 591 19.18 -19.23 -73.71
C ALA A 591 19.04 -18.14 -74.78
N ASP A 592 18.95 -16.87 -74.37
CA ASP A 592 18.90 -15.70 -75.26
C ASP A 592 20.22 -15.52 -76.03
N GLU A 593 21.38 -15.67 -75.37
CA GLU A 593 22.69 -15.71 -76.03
C GLU A 593 22.74 -16.81 -77.09
N VAL A 594 22.39 -18.06 -76.73
CA VAL A 594 22.39 -19.20 -77.67
C VAL A 594 21.42 -18.95 -78.83
N PHE A 595 20.19 -18.50 -78.56
CA PHE A 595 19.20 -18.19 -79.60
C PHE A 595 19.71 -17.09 -80.55
N SER A 596 20.35 -16.04 -80.03
CA SER A 596 20.94 -14.98 -80.85
C SER A 596 22.10 -15.50 -81.72
N LEU A 597 22.91 -16.41 -81.20
CA LEU A 597 24.02 -17.05 -81.93
C LEU A 597 23.50 -18.04 -82.97
N GLU A 598 22.43 -18.79 -82.69
CA GLU A 598 21.79 -19.69 -83.65
C GLU A 598 21.09 -18.93 -84.77
N ASN A 599 20.38 -17.84 -84.45
CA ASN A 599 19.79 -16.93 -85.44
C ASN A 599 20.89 -16.30 -86.32
N ARG A 600 21.97 -15.78 -85.73
CA ARG A 600 23.11 -15.24 -86.49
C ARG A 600 23.81 -16.30 -87.35
N LYS A 601 23.95 -17.53 -86.84
CA LYS A 601 24.48 -18.70 -87.58
C LYS A 601 23.54 -19.12 -88.73
N TYR A 602 22.23 -18.99 -88.56
CA TYR A 602 21.24 -19.23 -89.61
C TYR A 602 21.28 -18.14 -90.69
N GLN A 603 21.32 -16.86 -90.30
CA GLN A 603 21.49 -15.72 -91.21
C GLN A 603 22.79 -15.83 -92.02
N LEU A 604 23.92 -16.15 -91.37
CA LEU A 604 25.20 -16.39 -92.06
C LEU A 604 25.15 -17.60 -92.98
N LYS A 605 24.41 -18.68 -92.64
CA LYS A 605 24.19 -19.81 -93.54
C LYS A 605 23.37 -19.43 -94.77
N GLN A 606 22.27 -18.68 -94.60
CA GLN A 606 21.46 -18.19 -95.71
C GLN A 606 22.30 -17.29 -96.62
N SER A 607 22.96 -16.28 -96.07
CA SER A 607 23.82 -15.36 -96.84
C SER A 607 24.98 -16.07 -97.55
N MET A 608 25.56 -17.13 -96.96
CA MET A 608 26.58 -17.94 -97.63
C MET A 608 26.01 -18.82 -98.76
N GLU A 609 24.77 -19.30 -98.64
CA GLU A 609 24.11 -20.08 -99.69
C GLU A 609 23.60 -19.18 -100.83
N GLU A 610 23.05 -18.01 -100.52
CA GLU A 610 22.77 -16.91 -101.45
C GLU A 610 24.04 -16.53 -102.22
N ARG A 611 25.14 -16.23 -101.51
CA ARG A 611 26.42 -15.85 -102.13
C ARG A 611 27.03 -16.97 -102.97
N LYS A 612 26.81 -18.23 -102.58
CA LYS A 612 27.20 -19.42 -103.36
C LYS A 612 26.35 -19.56 -104.63
N GLN A 613 25.06 -19.24 -104.58
CA GLN A 613 24.18 -19.25 -105.74
C GLN A 613 24.45 -18.07 -106.69
N GLU A 614 24.76 -16.87 -106.18
CA GLU A 614 25.29 -15.75 -106.97
C GLU A 614 26.57 -16.16 -107.71
N VAL A 615 27.55 -16.73 -106.99
CA VAL A 615 28.80 -17.22 -107.58
C VAL A 615 28.56 -18.34 -108.59
N GLN A 616 27.59 -19.22 -108.36
CA GLN A 616 27.19 -20.23 -109.35
C GLN A 616 26.63 -19.59 -110.62
N VAL A 617 25.72 -18.61 -110.52
CA VAL A 617 25.17 -17.89 -111.68
C VAL A 617 26.26 -17.13 -112.44
N HIS A 618 27.19 -16.47 -111.74
CA HIS A 618 28.36 -15.85 -112.37
C HIS A 618 29.25 -16.88 -113.08
N LEU A 619 29.47 -18.06 -112.49
CA LEU A 619 30.29 -19.13 -113.07
C LEU A 619 29.59 -19.80 -114.26
N GLU A 620 28.26 -19.89 -114.26
CA GLU A 620 27.46 -20.33 -115.41
C GLU A 620 27.47 -19.29 -116.53
N GLY A 621 27.41 -17.99 -116.22
CA GLY A 621 27.63 -16.89 -117.16
C GLY A 621 29.01 -16.95 -117.82
N LEU A 622 30.08 -17.05 -117.02
CA LEU A 622 31.45 -17.21 -117.51
C LEU A 622 31.64 -18.50 -118.34
N ARG A 623 30.90 -19.57 -118.06
CA ARG A 623 30.87 -20.78 -118.91
C ARG A 623 30.15 -20.53 -120.25
N ALA A 624 29.09 -19.74 -120.27
CA ALA A 624 28.41 -19.35 -121.50
C ALA A 624 29.30 -18.43 -122.36
N GLU A 625 29.95 -17.43 -121.75
CA GLU A 625 30.96 -16.59 -122.42
C GLU A 625 32.12 -17.43 -122.97
N LEU A 626 32.69 -18.34 -122.18
CA LEU A 626 33.74 -19.25 -122.63
C LEU A 626 33.28 -20.16 -123.79
N LYS A 627 32.00 -20.54 -123.83
CA LYS A 627 31.42 -21.30 -124.96
C LYS A 627 31.31 -20.43 -126.21
N LEU A 628 30.80 -19.21 -126.10
CA LEU A 628 30.73 -18.24 -127.21
C LEU A 628 32.12 -17.94 -127.77
N VAL A 629 33.11 -17.65 -126.90
CA VAL A 629 34.50 -17.41 -127.31
C VAL A 629 35.13 -18.64 -127.98
N ARG A 630 34.75 -19.87 -127.58
CA ARG A 630 35.18 -21.10 -128.28
C ARG A 630 34.50 -21.28 -129.63
N GLU A 631 33.23 -20.89 -129.77
CA GLU A 631 32.49 -20.91 -131.03
C GLU A 631 33.03 -19.85 -132.01
N ASP A 632 33.34 -18.64 -131.52
CA ASP A 632 34.05 -17.60 -132.25
C ASP A 632 35.46 -18.04 -132.67
N LEU A 633 36.25 -18.61 -131.76
CA LEU A 633 37.58 -19.14 -132.08
C LEU A 633 37.51 -20.27 -133.10
N HIS A 634 36.49 -21.14 -133.03
CA HIS A 634 36.27 -22.18 -134.03
C HIS A 634 35.90 -21.60 -135.39
N ARG A 635 35.04 -20.57 -135.44
CA ARG A 635 34.72 -19.81 -136.68
C ARG A 635 35.98 -19.18 -137.26
N VAL A 636 36.78 -18.46 -136.46
CA VAL A 636 38.05 -17.85 -136.90
C VAL A 636 39.05 -18.91 -137.35
N THR A 637 39.07 -20.10 -136.74
CA THR A 637 39.94 -21.21 -137.18
C THR A 637 39.46 -21.82 -138.52
N LEU A 638 38.16 -21.86 -138.78
CA LEU A 638 37.59 -22.26 -140.07
C LEU A 638 37.88 -21.21 -141.16
N GLU A 639 37.69 -19.93 -140.85
CA GLU A 639 38.06 -18.82 -141.74
C GLU A 639 39.56 -18.83 -142.04
N LEU A 640 40.42 -19.02 -141.03
CA LEU A 640 41.87 -19.15 -141.20
C LEU A 640 42.21 -20.28 -142.16
N ARG A 641 41.63 -21.49 -141.98
CA ARG A 641 41.83 -22.61 -142.90
C ARG A 641 41.34 -22.33 -144.32
N GLU A 642 40.24 -21.60 -144.49
CA GLU A 642 39.79 -21.17 -145.82
C GLU A 642 40.78 -20.18 -146.45
N ARG A 643 41.40 -19.30 -145.65
CA ARG A 643 42.46 -18.39 -146.10
C ARG A 643 43.78 -19.12 -146.38
N GLU A 644 44.19 -20.09 -145.57
CA GLU A 644 45.35 -20.96 -145.82
C GLU A 644 45.20 -21.69 -147.16
N LEU A 645 44.05 -22.35 -147.39
CA LEU A 645 43.72 -22.98 -148.68
C LEU A 645 43.62 -21.99 -149.85
N LYS A 646 43.38 -20.69 -149.59
CA LYS A 646 43.43 -19.60 -150.59
C LYS A 646 44.86 -19.14 -150.86
N VAL A 647 45.71 -19.07 -149.84
CA VAL A 647 47.13 -18.73 -149.95
C VAL A 647 47.88 -19.85 -150.67
N GLU A 648 47.62 -21.12 -150.35
CA GLU A 648 48.17 -22.27 -151.07
C GLU A 648 47.82 -22.22 -152.56
N LYS A 649 46.53 -21.97 -152.90
CA LYS A 649 46.09 -21.74 -154.29
C LYS A 649 46.75 -20.54 -154.96
N LEU A 650 47.14 -19.52 -154.20
CA LEU A 650 47.87 -18.35 -154.71
C LEU A 650 49.37 -18.60 -154.84
N GLN A 651 50.01 -19.39 -153.97
CA GLN A 651 51.41 -19.81 -154.10
C GLN A 651 51.59 -20.70 -155.33
N ASN A 652 50.73 -21.70 -155.50
CA ASN A 652 50.70 -22.55 -156.70
C ASN A 652 50.49 -21.73 -158.00
N LYS A 653 49.77 -20.60 -157.91
CA LYS A 653 49.60 -19.63 -159.00
C LYS A 653 50.80 -18.66 -159.16
N TYR A 654 51.57 -18.42 -158.12
CA TYR A 654 52.74 -17.53 -158.14
C TYR A 654 53.97 -18.23 -158.73
N GLU A 655 54.21 -19.50 -158.38
CA GLU A 655 55.29 -20.31 -158.97
C GLU A 655 55.10 -20.53 -160.48
N THR A 656 53.85 -20.61 -160.95
CA THR A 656 53.50 -20.66 -162.38
C THR A 656 53.57 -19.30 -163.09
N MET A 657 53.84 -18.20 -162.38
CA MET A 657 54.04 -16.86 -162.93
C MET A 657 55.50 -16.40 -162.87
N THR A 658 56.23 -16.67 -161.78
CA THR A 658 57.66 -16.33 -161.64
C THR A 658 58.56 -17.08 -162.64
N SER A 659 58.06 -18.17 -163.21
CA SER A 659 58.68 -18.94 -164.30
C SER A 659 58.53 -18.30 -165.69
N LYS A 660 57.95 -17.09 -165.81
CA LYS A 660 57.63 -16.46 -167.12
C LYS A 660 58.06 -15.00 -167.35
N GLN A 661 58.66 -14.29 -166.39
CA GLN A 661 59.02 -12.87 -166.57
C GLN A 661 60.41 -12.51 -166.00
N LYS A 662 61.42 -12.45 -166.87
CA LYS A 662 62.72 -11.78 -166.64
C LYS A 662 63.32 -11.22 -167.95
N GLN A 663 62.70 -10.14 -168.45
CA GLN A 663 63.16 -9.18 -169.46
C GLN A 663 62.13 -8.03 -169.44
N GLU A 664 62.45 -6.75 -169.62
CA GLU A 664 63.76 -6.07 -169.78
C GLU A 664 63.58 -4.59 -169.34
N ASP A 665 64.67 -3.86 -169.03
CA ASP A 665 64.65 -2.50 -168.45
C ASP A 665 64.48 -1.36 -169.48
N GLY A 666 64.20 -0.13 -169.02
CA GLY A 666 64.24 1.09 -169.86
C GLY A 666 63.85 2.37 -169.11
N GLU A 667 64.78 3.34 -169.00
CA GLU A 667 64.69 4.47 -168.04
C GLU A 667 65.13 5.84 -168.61
N GLU A 668 64.71 6.92 -167.92
CA GLU A 668 65.23 8.32 -167.92
C GLU A 668 65.04 9.29 -169.13
N ASN A 669 65.32 10.59 -168.87
CA ASN A 669 65.04 11.79 -169.68
C ASN A 669 66.31 12.65 -169.88
N SER A 670 66.35 13.57 -170.87
CA SER A 670 67.52 14.46 -171.05
C SER A 670 67.25 15.91 -171.56
N GLN A 671 67.81 16.87 -170.80
CA GLN A 671 68.37 18.21 -171.12
C GLN A 671 67.71 19.23 -172.09
N ALA A 672 66.74 18.90 -172.93
CA ALA A 672 66.29 19.82 -174.00
C ALA A 672 65.54 21.11 -173.55
N TYR A 673 65.03 21.17 -172.31
CA TYR A 673 64.00 22.15 -171.90
C TYR A 673 64.50 23.60 -171.74
N TYR A 674 65.72 23.83 -171.23
CA TYR A 674 66.13 25.15 -170.74
C TYR A 674 66.59 26.15 -171.81
N VAL A 675 66.89 25.70 -173.04
CA VAL A 675 67.40 26.57 -174.11
C VAL A 675 66.31 27.45 -174.74
N ILE A 676 65.07 26.95 -174.78
CA ILE A 676 63.95 27.62 -175.49
C ILE A 676 63.51 28.90 -174.79
N LYS A 677 63.51 28.93 -173.44
CA LYS A 677 62.93 30.03 -172.66
C LYS A 677 63.72 31.35 -172.76
N ALA A 678 65.04 31.29 -172.98
CA ALA A 678 65.90 32.47 -173.03
C ALA A 678 65.83 33.27 -174.36
N ALA A 679 65.23 32.71 -175.41
CA ALA A 679 65.16 33.35 -176.72
C ALA A 679 63.99 34.35 -176.87
N GLN A 680 62.84 34.07 -176.22
CA GLN A 680 61.59 34.79 -176.49
C GLN A 680 61.56 36.21 -175.89
N GLU A 681 62.11 36.41 -174.69
CA GLU A 681 62.07 37.69 -173.98
C GLU A 681 62.89 38.82 -174.66
N ARG A 682 63.75 38.48 -175.64
CA ARG A 682 64.71 39.42 -176.23
C ARG A 682 64.25 40.11 -177.53
N GLU A 683 63.28 39.55 -178.26
CA GLU A 683 62.74 40.18 -179.47
C GLU A 683 61.53 41.10 -179.17
N GLU A 684 60.73 40.75 -178.17
CA GLU A 684 59.51 41.49 -177.81
C GLU A 684 59.75 42.94 -177.39
N LEU A 685 60.89 43.25 -176.76
CA LEU A 685 61.18 44.59 -176.26
C LEU A 685 61.54 45.59 -177.37
N GLN A 686 62.05 45.13 -178.51
CA GLN A 686 62.51 46.03 -179.58
C GLN A 686 61.37 46.47 -180.50
N ARG A 687 60.40 45.59 -180.82
CA ARG A 687 59.20 45.95 -181.61
C ARG A 687 58.23 46.90 -180.89
N LYS A 688 58.34 47.03 -179.56
CA LYS A 688 57.49 47.92 -178.75
C LYS A 688 57.93 49.39 -178.76
N GLY A 689 59.10 49.70 -179.34
CA GLY A 689 59.60 51.08 -179.51
C GLY A 689 58.91 51.82 -180.66
N ASP A 690 59.15 51.36 -181.90
CA ASP A 690 58.70 52.04 -183.14
C ASP A 690 57.18 52.30 -183.18
N ASP A 691 56.40 51.40 -182.55
CA ASP A 691 54.94 51.45 -182.51
C ASP A 691 54.40 52.55 -181.56
N LEU A 692 55.24 53.23 -180.78
CA LEU A 692 54.86 54.35 -179.90
C LEU A 692 54.95 55.71 -180.62
N ASP A 693 56.02 55.96 -181.38
CA ASP A 693 56.24 57.24 -182.09
C ASP A 693 55.15 57.52 -183.13
N ALA A 694 54.61 56.48 -183.75
CA ALA A 694 53.47 56.58 -184.67
C ALA A 694 52.17 57.06 -183.98
N LYS A 695 52.00 56.78 -182.68
CA LYS A 695 50.78 57.12 -181.92
C LYS A 695 50.80 58.57 -181.42
N ILE A 696 51.97 59.11 -181.06
CA ILE A 696 52.15 60.48 -180.55
C ILE A 696 51.56 61.53 -181.50
N ARG A 697 51.90 61.46 -182.80
CA ARG A 697 51.44 62.41 -183.82
C ARG A 697 49.92 62.37 -184.11
N LYS A 698 49.21 61.37 -183.59
CA LYS A 698 47.74 61.28 -183.68
C LYS A 698 47.08 61.90 -182.45
N ALA A 699 47.61 61.60 -181.26
CA ALA A 699 47.15 62.16 -179.98
C ALA A 699 47.17 63.70 -179.97
N GLU A 700 48.20 64.34 -180.55
CA GLU A 700 48.32 65.82 -180.63
C GLU A 700 47.11 66.54 -181.29
N LYS A 701 46.38 65.85 -182.19
CA LYS A 701 45.17 66.39 -182.81
C LYS A 701 43.92 66.14 -181.97
N GLU A 702 43.89 65.04 -181.22
CA GLU A 702 42.76 64.63 -180.39
C GLU A 702 42.71 65.45 -179.08
N VAL A 703 43.87 65.81 -178.51
CA VAL A 703 43.99 66.69 -177.31
C VAL A 703 43.23 68.01 -177.48
N ARG A 704 43.35 68.69 -178.62
CA ARG A 704 42.69 69.99 -178.88
C ARG A 704 41.15 69.91 -178.96
N ALA A 705 40.59 68.73 -179.22
CA ALA A 705 39.16 68.48 -179.15
C ALA A 705 38.69 68.12 -177.72
N LEU A 706 39.57 67.44 -176.96
CA LEU A 706 39.32 67.07 -175.58
C LEU A 706 39.35 68.29 -174.63
N GLU A 707 40.22 69.28 -174.82
CA GLU A 707 40.28 70.50 -174.00
C GLU A 707 38.91 71.21 -173.90
N LYS A 708 38.25 71.47 -175.04
CA LYS A 708 36.92 72.10 -175.10
C LYS A 708 35.79 71.26 -174.51
N SER A 709 36.01 69.96 -174.34
CA SER A 709 35.06 69.04 -173.69
C SER A 709 35.32 68.98 -172.17
N LEU A 710 36.60 68.98 -171.78
CA LEU A 710 37.07 68.95 -170.40
C LEU A 710 36.70 70.23 -169.63
N GLU A 711 36.76 71.40 -170.26
CA GLU A 711 36.39 72.69 -169.64
C GLU A 711 34.91 72.68 -169.16
N LYS A 712 33.99 72.22 -170.01
CA LYS A 712 32.56 72.07 -169.67
C LYS A 712 32.30 70.97 -168.64
N LEU A 713 33.06 69.88 -168.68
CA LEU A 713 32.94 68.81 -167.69
C LEU A 713 33.47 69.24 -166.31
N SER A 714 34.60 69.96 -166.29
CA SER A 714 35.29 70.46 -165.10
C SER A 714 34.40 71.40 -164.28
N THR A 715 33.83 72.42 -164.93
CA THR A 715 32.88 73.35 -164.28
C THR A 715 31.71 72.62 -163.62
N ARG A 716 31.11 71.61 -164.29
CA ARG A 716 29.94 70.92 -163.76
C ARG A 716 30.27 69.84 -162.71
N ASN A 717 31.40 69.15 -162.86
CA ASN A 717 31.93 68.27 -161.81
C ASN A 717 32.32 69.08 -160.56
N SER A 718 32.80 70.32 -160.70
CA SER A 718 33.03 71.22 -159.56
C SER A 718 31.75 71.54 -158.78
N SER A 719 30.63 71.80 -159.47
CA SER A 719 29.33 71.99 -158.81
C SER A 719 28.76 70.71 -158.17
N TYR A 720 28.87 69.56 -158.85
CA TYR A 720 28.34 68.29 -158.33
C TYR A 720 29.18 67.73 -157.19
N ALA A 721 30.52 67.83 -157.27
CA ALA A 721 31.40 67.47 -156.16
C ALA A 721 31.19 68.37 -154.92
N LYS A 722 30.70 69.60 -155.07
CA LYS A 722 30.31 70.45 -153.94
C LYS A 722 29.04 69.99 -153.24
N SER A 723 28.09 69.35 -153.92
CA SER A 723 26.90 68.76 -153.25
C SER A 723 27.21 67.42 -152.57
N PHE A 724 28.21 66.66 -153.05
CA PHE A 724 28.66 65.42 -152.41
C PHE A 724 29.81 65.59 -151.40
N ARG A 725 30.25 66.82 -151.14
CA ARG A 725 31.03 67.10 -149.93
C ARG A 725 30.11 66.99 -148.73
N ARG A 726 30.12 65.81 -148.09
CA ARG A 726 29.90 65.74 -146.63
C ARG A 726 30.81 66.79 -146.00
N ILE A 727 30.20 67.70 -145.26
CA ILE A 727 30.92 68.74 -144.56
C ILE A 727 31.66 68.05 -143.41
N ASP A 728 33.00 68.09 -143.40
CA ASP A 728 33.80 67.57 -142.27
C ASP A 728 33.26 68.17 -140.98
N GLU A 729 33.00 67.39 -139.93
CA GLU A 729 32.24 67.90 -138.77
C GLU A 729 32.90 69.11 -138.08
N GLN A 730 34.22 69.25 -138.20
CA GLN A 730 34.97 70.45 -137.82
C GLN A 730 34.71 71.63 -138.77
N GLN A 731 34.85 71.46 -140.10
CA GLN A 731 34.48 72.51 -141.07
C GLN A 731 32.97 72.80 -141.04
N GLY A 732 32.14 71.88 -140.59
CA GLY A 732 30.71 72.06 -140.40
C GLY A 732 30.41 72.83 -139.13
N TYR A 733 31.18 72.65 -138.06
CA TYR A 733 31.10 73.51 -136.89
C TYR A 733 31.66 74.91 -137.20
N GLU A 734 32.76 75.03 -137.94
CA GLU A 734 33.34 76.30 -138.37
C GLU A 734 32.49 77.02 -139.41
N GLU A 735 31.95 76.36 -140.43
CA GLU A 735 31.01 76.97 -141.37
C GLU A 735 29.64 77.22 -140.74
N ARG A 736 29.14 76.39 -139.80
CA ARG A 736 27.89 76.71 -139.07
C ARG A 736 28.10 77.85 -138.08
N THR A 737 29.26 77.99 -137.45
CA THR A 737 29.58 79.17 -136.61
C THR A 737 29.98 80.39 -137.42
N ALA A 738 30.57 80.25 -138.61
CA ALA A 738 30.84 81.36 -139.53
C ALA A 738 29.60 81.78 -140.32
N LEU A 739 28.67 80.87 -140.62
CA LEU A 739 27.34 81.17 -141.14
C LEU A 739 26.46 81.73 -140.04
N ARG A 740 26.55 81.26 -138.79
CA ARG A 740 25.90 81.92 -137.65
C ARG A 740 26.50 83.31 -137.41
N GLN A 741 27.82 83.49 -137.40
CA GLN A 741 28.43 84.83 -137.40
C GLN A 741 28.10 85.66 -138.64
N LYS A 742 27.87 85.07 -139.83
CA LYS A 742 27.38 85.80 -141.02
C LYS A 742 25.89 86.13 -140.89
N LEU A 743 25.08 85.29 -140.25
CA LEU A 743 23.67 85.49 -139.95
C LEU A 743 23.50 86.54 -138.85
N ASP A 744 24.33 86.50 -137.81
CA ASP A 744 24.43 87.46 -136.72
C ASP A 744 25.00 88.78 -137.25
N ARG A 745 26.06 88.78 -138.07
CA ARG A 745 26.50 89.98 -138.81
C ARG A 745 25.51 90.44 -139.87
N ALA A 746 24.62 89.59 -140.37
CA ALA A 746 23.54 89.95 -141.28
C ALA A 746 22.32 90.46 -140.51
N TYR A 747 22.06 89.99 -139.30
CA TYR A 747 21.06 90.51 -138.37
C TYR A 747 21.53 91.82 -137.76
N ASP A 748 22.81 91.96 -137.42
CA ASP A 748 23.43 93.21 -137.01
C ASP A 748 23.55 94.15 -138.21
N LYS A 749 23.83 93.68 -139.44
CA LYS A 749 23.67 94.54 -140.64
C LYS A 749 22.23 94.83 -140.97
N LEU A 750 21.24 93.98 -140.65
CA LEU A 750 19.81 94.24 -140.84
C LEU A 750 19.28 95.14 -139.73
N LYS A 751 19.85 95.11 -138.54
CA LYS A 751 19.52 95.93 -137.37
C LYS A 751 20.22 97.28 -137.45
N LEU A 752 21.45 97.33 -137.96
CA LEU A 752 22.16 98.54 -138.38
C LEU A 752 21.51 99.10 -139.64
N LYS A 753 21.11 98.30 -140.63
CA LYS A 753 20.33 98.79 -141.79
C LYS A 753 18.93 99.22 -141.41
N ARG A 754 18.24 98.57 -140.47
CA ARG A 754 16.97 99.05 -139.87
C ARG A 754 17.19 100.27 -138.97
N SER A 755 18.38 100.44 -138.39
CA SER A 755 18.73 101.65 -137.64
C SER A 755 19.14 102.79 -138.56
N GLU A 756 19.79 102.51 -139.69
CA GLU A 756 20.09 103.46 -140.76
C GLU A 756 18.82 103.80 -141.54
N GLU A 757 17.92 102.85 -141.76
CA GLU A 757 16.59 103.03 -142.37
C GLU A 757 15.65 103.74 -141.41
N LYS A 758 15.78 103.54 -140.08
CA LYS A 758 15.07 104.35 -139.07
C LYS A 758 15.71 105.73 -138.87
N ASN A 759 17.03 105.87 -139.01
CA ASN A 759 17.71 107.17 -139.01
C ASN A 759 17.42 107.93 -140.30
N VAL A 760 17.40 107.27 -141.45
CA VAL A 760 17.03 107.85 -142.76
C VAL A 760 15.54 108.09 -142.84
N ALA A 761 14.67 107.25 -142.24
CA ALA A 761 13.27 107.59 -142.03
C ALA A 761 13.13 108.77 -141.06
N GLY A 762 13.98 108.90 -140.04
CA GLY A 762 14.05 110.06 -139.16
C GLY A 762 14.58 111.32 -139.84
N ASP A 763 15.53 111.20 -140.76
CA ASP A 763 16.06 112.28 -141.60
C ASP A 763 15.07 112.63 -142.73
N ILE A 764 14.27 111.68 -143.21
CA ILE A 764 13.12 111.90 -144.09
C ILE A 764 12.01 112.60 -143.31
N GLU A 765 11.57 112.11 -142.14
CA GLU A 765 10.61 112.80 -141.27
C GLU A 765 11.09 114.21 -140.88
N ALA A 766 12.38 114.38 -140.56
CA ALA A 766 12.97 115.69 -140.23
C ALA A 766 13.18 116.58 -141.46
N SER A 767 13.40 116.03 -142.66
CA SER A 767 13.47 116.80 -143.90
C SER A 767 12.09 117.08 -144.49
N GLU A 768 11.07 116.26 -144.23
CA GLU A 768 9.65 116.52 -144.45
C GLU A 768 9.09 117.53 -143.46
N LEU A 769 9.57 117.56 -142.20
CA LEU A 769 9.28 118.63 -141.25
C LEU A 769 9.92 119.95 -141.72
N LYS A 770 11.17 119.90 -142.20
CA LYS A 770 11.78 121.06 -142.88
C LYS A 770 11.04 121.42 -144.16
N LEU A 771 10.56 120.45 -144.95
CA LEU A 771 9.80 120.70 -146.18
C LEU A 771 8.48 121.37 -145.85
N LYS A 772 7.70 120.86 -144.88
CA LYS A 772 6.45 121.46 -144.40
C LYS A 772 6.67 122.85 -143.80
N ASN A 773 7.78 123.07 -143.09
CA ASN A 773 8.13 124.40 -142.60
C ASN A 773 8.49 125.35 -143.77
N LEU A 774 9.28 124.88 -144.74
CA LEU A 774 9.60 125.63 -145.97
C LEU A 774 8.38 125.82 -146.89
N GLU A 775 7.40 124.94 -146.84
CA GLU A 775 6.10 125.05 -147.55
C GLU A 775 5.16 126.02 -146.82
N MET A 776 5.20 126.08 -145.48
CA MET A 776 4.52 127.12 -144.71
C MET A 776 5.17 128.49 -144.95
N GLU A 777 6.50 128.58 -144.91
CA GLU A 777 7.25 129.78 -145.26
C GLU A 777 7.00 130.19 -146.71
N ARG A 778 7.03 129.24 -147.65
CA ARG A 778 6.68 129.49 -149.06
C ARG A 778 5.24 129.94 -149.21
N ALA A 779 4.26 129.32 -148.54
CA ALA A 779 2.87 129.76 -148.59
C ALA A 779 2.66 131.14 -147.92
N GLN A 780 3.52 131.51 -146.97
CA GLN A 780 3.54 132.83 -146.36
C GLN A 780 4.19 133.88 -147.29
N VAL A 781 5.25 133.51 -148.01
CA VAL A 781 5.86 134.31 -149.07
C VAL A 781 4.95 134.43 -150.30
N GLU A 782 4.18 133.39 -150.65
CA GLU A 782 3.19 133.42 -151.74
C GLU A 782 2.01 134.32 -151.38
N ARG A 783 1.59 134.39 -150.11
CA ARG A 783 0.63 135.41 -149.65
C ARG A 783 1.22 136.83 -149.70
N GLN A 784 2.50 137.00 -149.37
CA GLN A 784 3.19 138.29 -149.50
C GLN A 784 3.37 138.70 -150.98
N MET A 785 3.64 137.74 -151.87
CA MET A 785 3.64 137.92 -153.33
C MET A 785 2.25 138.30 -153.82
N GLU A 786 1.18 137.60 -153.42
CA GLU A 786 -0.19 137.99 -153.77
C GLU A 786 -0.55 139.39 -153.27
N GLU A 787 -0.12 139.78 -152.07
CA GLU A 787 -0.29 141.14 -151.59
C GLU A 787 0.50 142.18 -152.41
N LEU A 788 1.71 141.84 -152.86
CA LEU A 788 2.55 142.71 -153.67
C LEU A 788 2.03 142.82 -155.11
N ASP A 789 1.60 141.72 -155.73
CA ASP A 789 1.01 141.73 -157.06
C ASP A 789 -0.40 142.33 -157.06
N ARG A 790 -1.19 142.24 -155.98
CA ARG A 790 -2.40 143.07 -155.82
C ARG A 790 -2.03 144.56 -155.82
N LYS A 791 -1.07 144.99 -154.98
CA LYS A 791 -0.56 146.37 -154.96
C LYS A 791 0.03 146.81 -156.31
N ARG A 792 0.58 145.88 -157.10
CA ARG A 792 1.13 146.13 -158.45
C ARG A 792 0.03 146.25 -159.51
N VAL A 793 -1.00 145.40 -159.46
CA VAL A 793 -2.16 145.46 -160.35
C VAL A 793 -3.01 146.69 -160.05
N ASP A 794 -3.16 147.09 -158.78
CA ASP A 794 -3.78 148.37 -158.39
C ASP A 794 -3.00 149.57 -158.96
N ALA A 795 -1.66 149.50 -159.03
CA ALA A 795 -0.83 150.52 -159.68
C ALA A 795 -0.94 150.50 -161.22
N GLU A 796 -0.93 149.32 -161.85
CA GLU A 796 -1.07 149.15 -163.31
C GLU A 796 -2.47 149.57 -163.81
N THR A 797 -3.52 149.32 -163.04
CA THR A 797 -4.88 149.76 -163.36
C THR A 797 -5.04 151.26 -163.16
N SER A 798 -4.52 151.83 -162.06
CA SER A 798 -4.51 153.28 -161.84
C SER A 798 -3.78 154.03 -162.98
N LEU A 799 -2.64 153.51 -163.46
CA LEU A 799 -1.92 154.07 -164.61
C LEU A 799 -2.70 153.95 -165.94
N ARG A 800 -3.42 152.85 -166.17
CA ARG A 800 -4.30 152.71 -167.34
C ARG A 800 -5.45 153.71 -167.29
N ASP A 801 -6.16 153.80 -166.17
CA ASP A 801 -7.33 154.66 -166.01
C ASP A 801 -6.99 156.17 -165.98
N GLN A 802 -5.73 156.52 -165.77
CA GLN A 802 -5.27 157.91 -165.81
C GLN A 802 -5.02 158.42 -167.24
N VAL A 803 -4.48 157.60 -168.16
CA VAL A 803 -4.02 158.06 -169.50
C VAL A 803 -4.75 157.42 -170.69
N CYS A 804 -5.58 156.37 -170.48
CA CYS A 804 -6.68 156.07 -171.43
C CYS A 804 -7.65 157.26 -171.58
N ARG A 805 -7.58 158.24 -170.68
CA ARG A 805 -8.27 159.53 -170.72
C ARG A 805 -7.77 160.45 -171.84
N ASP A 806 -6.47 160.47 -172.11
CA ASP A 806 -5.87 161.30 -173.16
C ASP A 806 -6.16 160.73 -174.56
N ILE A 807 -6.22 159.40 -174.68
CA ILE A 807 -6.60 158.68 -175.91
C ILE A 807 -8.03 159.02 -176.37
N LEU A 808 -8.91 159.46 -175.46
CA LEU A 808 -10.32 159.75 -175.75
C LEU A 808 -10.65 161.21 -176.07
N PHE A 809 -9.69 162.15 -175.97
CA PHE A 809 -9.99 163.58 -176.19
C PHE A 809 -9.60 164.13 -177.58
N LEU A 810 -8.76 163.42 -178.36
CA LEU A 810 -8.24 163.91 -179.66
C LEU A 810 -8.75 163.11 -180.88
N SER A 811 -9.91 162.47 -180.77
CA SER A 811 -10.60 161.80 -181.89
C SER A 811 -11.97 162.41 -182.25
N SER A 812 -12.38 163.50 -181.59
CA SER A 812 -13.76 163.99 -181.61
C SER A 812 -13.93 165.51 -181.78
N ASN A 813 -13.04 166.19 -182.50
CA ASN A 813 -13.31 167.57 -182.96
C ASN A 813 -12.63 167.94 -184.29
N THR A 814 -13.35 168.74 -185.09
CA THR A 814 -12.89 169.71 -186.13
C THR A 814 -11.56 169.46 -186.87
N LEU A 815 -11.47 169.47 -188.21
CA LEU A 815 -12.39 169.98 -189.24
C LEU A 815 -12.89 171.43 -189.03
N SER A 816 -11.94 172.36 -188.86
CA SER A 816 -12.12 173.78 -189.19
C SER A 816 -10.76 174.48 -189.35
N SER A 817 -10.53 175.08 -190.52
CA SER A 817 -9.33 175.83 -190.95
C SER A 817 -8.05 175.03 -191.28
N ASP A 818 -7.47 175.45 -192.41
CA ASP A 818 -6.04 175.51 -192.82
C ASP A 818 -5.14 174.25 -192.68
#